data_AF-M0MDG8-F1
#
_entry.id   AF-M0MDG8-F1
#
_cell.length_a   1.000
_cell.length_b   1.000
_cell.length_c   1.000
_cell.angle_alpha   90.00
_cell.angle_beta   90.00
_cell.angle_gamma   90.00
#
_symmetry.space_group_name_H-M   'P 1'
#
loop_
_entity.id
_entity.type
_entity.pdbx_description
1 polymer ?
#
loop_
_entity_poly.entity_id
_entity_poly.type
_entity_poly.pdbx_seq_one_letter_code
_entity_poly.pdbx_strand_id
1 'polypeptide(L)'
;MRRRRFLDAAAAAGMIGLAGCSGESDRDGAATNSPGDTTESQETGSDTRRGETTTTDAETGYSDFVWAEQKIWKDERVRENLFAFAGRHDLAVVIAKADADADDLAALEKPLAAAARHGTEAWLNVGVLKQLTPGEFVGDGAKRRRHLDGLEAVVRRYREFFPTGRIVLWQEAPVGGRWNEDGTWNDRAVANLERLGPRIFAAQKRRIENVAPNVDVGIFVHFPYIVDGKQPGTFETLTTDLKSRGALPDFTFTDFYRGWYAKDVGPGPANAAVRSLVTNARELTDDRPVSYLGEAHTINPQYTPSRQAIWMDLRAALGAGAEGVGWYARTAYKATKHGFDPFVPNVGPAARDGPCASTLTFARDRYQYAYAALRAKRDTSAESSASDRFDLWLVGSGFDFYEHRLSLRTRAGEWQFVGNFDGYVDGDYPYDDSSERTSIFRGLSREHFDRDGSLEVAVDTAPDSDGARLDAVLAMPEDVSTYLAEPAATELYGSRSDVHEFSVGHERANTRLAAGDSRQFDVKLGEPQRPPDELVFPDHRTQRERLGRLESRDGFDPDDHFDLWVSTEKTTGGGNEPGGIEGLDVVGDDGRQPLSEASTAVSTVEGGAVWYGIDRNNLAHRDGSASIEIAGDARGLVTGAYAMAYAGTVAFRPAAEAMELLETDRASARTFAIAHEEE
;
A
#
# COMPACT_ATOMS: atom_id res chain seq x y z
N MET A 1 25.46 -20.80 -3.23
CA MET A 1 25.12 -20.82 -4.68
C MET A 1 23.95 -19.89 -5.07
N ARG A 2 23.05 -19.48 -4.15
CA ARG A 2 21.94 -18.53 -4.41
C ARG A 2 22.34 -17.08 -4.76
N ARG A 3 23.58 -16.67 -4.48
CA ARG A 3 24.10 -15.29 -4.66
C ARG A 3 24.48 -14.94 -6.11
N ARG A 4 24.68 -15.92 -7.00
CA ARG A 4 25.16 -15.69 -8.37
C ARG A 4 24.04 -15.40 -9.38
N ARG A 5 22.89 -16.06 -9.28
CA ARG A 5 21.75 -15.85 -10.20
C ARG A 5 21.08 -14.48 -10.05
N PHE A 6 21.23 -13.84 -8.89
CA PHE A 6 20.74 -12.47 -8.64
C PHE A 6 21.61 -11.41 -9.37
N LEU A 7 22.91 -11.65 -9.50
CA LEU A 7 23.86 -10.68 -10.07
C LEU A 7 23.81 -10.56 -11.60
N ASP A 8 23.25 -11.56 -12.31
CA ASP A 8 23.18 -11.54 -13.77
C ASP A 8 21.95 -10.78 -14.31
N ALA A 9 20.85 -10.70 -13.54
CA ALA A 9 19.63 -9.95 -13.90
C ALA A 9 19.75 -8.43 -13.64
N ALA A 10 20.58 -8.08 -12.67
CA ALA A 10 20.95 -6.75 -12.19
C ALA A 10 21.54 -5.79 -13.23
N ALA A 11 22.39 -6.33 -14.10
CA ALA A 11 23.28 -5.54 -14.94
C ALA A 11 22.55 -4.83 -16.10
N ALA A 12 21.30 -5.20 -16.40
CA ALA A 12 20.55 -4.69 -17.55
C ALA A 12 19.77 -3.38 -17.28
N ALA A 13 19.49 -3.03 -16.02
CA ALA A 13 18.53 -1.98 -15.65
C ALA A 13 19.13 -0.59 -15.34
N GLY A 14 20.46 -0.44 -15.37
CA GLY A 14 21.15 0.75 -14.85
C GLY A 14 21.26 1.91 -15.83
N MET A 15 20.31 2.85 -15.81
CA MET A 15 20.50 4.30 -16.05
C MET A 15 19.13 5.00 -16.07
N ILE A 16 18.70 5.68 -14.99
CA ILE A 16 17.77 6.85 -14.95
C ILE A 16 17.59 7.28 -13.48
N GLY A 17 17.64 8.59 -13.21
CA GLY A 17 17.64 9.19 -11.87
C GLY A 17 16.34 9.07 -11.07
N LEU A 18 16.48 8.99 -9.75
CA LEU A 18 15.41 8.90 -8.75
C LEU A 18 14.95 10.29 -8.31
N ALA A 19 13.65 10.57 -8.45
CA ALA A 19 12.96 11.64 -7.74
C ALA A 19 12.08 10.96 -6.67
N GLY A 20 12.51 11.07 -5.41
CA GLY A 20 11.80 10.51 -4.26
C GLY A 20 10.44 11.16 -4.03
N CYS A 21 9.63 10.54 -3.19
CA CYS A 21 8.27 10.98 -2.84
C CYS A 21 8.22 12.27 -2.00
N SER A 22 9.36 12.88 -1.69
CA SER A 22 9.46 14.17 -1.02
C SER A 22 9.16 15.30 -2.02
N GLY A 23 7.97 15.88 -1.92
CA GLY A 23 7.66 17.12 -2.62
C GLY A 23 8.66 18.21 -2.22
N GLU A 24 9.31 18.81 -3.22
CA GLU A 24 10.22 19.94 -3.04
C GLU A 24 9.57 21.01 -2.17
N SER A 25 10.30 21.42 -1.11
CA SER A 25 9.96 22.56 -0.27
C SER A 25 10.58 23.84 -0.85
N ASP A 26 9.74 24.86 -1.01
CA ASP A 26 10.00 26.21 -1.51
C ASP A 26 11.44 26.73 -1.32
N ARG A 27 12.09 27.10 -2.42
CA ARG A 27 13.29 27.95 -2.43
C ARG A 27 13.01 29.20 -3.26
N ASP A 28 12.47 30.22 -2.61
CA ASP A 28 12.63 31.60 -3.09
C ASP A 28 14.01 32.13 -2.64
N GLY A 29 14.73 32.68 -3.62
CA GLY A 29 16.12 33.07 -3.50
C GLY A 29 16.36 34.51 -3.07
N ALA A 30 17.57 34.68 -2.51
CA ALA A 30 18.42 35.87 -2.45
C ALA A 30 18.09 36.97 -1.41
N ALA A 31 18.98 37.12 -0.41
CA ALA A 31 20.14 38.02 -0.54
C ALA A 31 21.05 37.99 0.71
N THR A 32 22.33 38.22 0.43
CA THR A 32 23.56 38.24 1.25
C THR A 32 23.56 39.15 2.47
N ASN A 33 24.23 38.74 3.56
CA ASN A 33 25.38 39.43 4.20
C ASN A 33 25.81 38.77 5.53
N SER A 34 27.07 38.34 5.62
CA SER A 34 27.82 38.06 6.87
C SER A 34 28.49 39.38 7.37
N PRO A 35 29.33 39.42 8.44
CA PRO A 35 29.60 38.49 9.56
C PRO A 35 29.67 39.20 10.95
N GLY A 36 29.95 38.44 12.02
CA GLY A 36 30.42 38.99 13.31
C GLY A 36 29.99 38.12 14.51
N ASP A 37 30.61 36.97 14.80
CA ASP A 37 31.89 36.74 15.47
C ASP A 37 31.79 36.70 17.02
N THR A 38 32.51 35.72 17.57
CA THR A 38 33.01 35.55 18.95
C THR A 38 32.18 34.93 20.11
N THR A 39 32.77 33.82 20.59
CA THR A 39 33.08 33.41 21.99
C THR A 39 32.09 32.64 22.88
N GLU A 40 32.35 31.33 22.95
CA GLU A 40 32.80 30.56 24.15
C GLU A 40 32.23 30.88 25.54
N SER A 41 31.69 29.85 26.22
CA SER A 41 32.14 29.40 27.57
C SER A 41 31.37 28.15 28.06
N GLN A 42 32.12 27.05 28.28
CA GLN A 42 32.12 26.05 29.37
C GLN A 42 30.79 25.69 30.08
N GLU A 43 30.28 24.45 29.98
CA GLU A 43 30.69 23.19 30.66
C GLU A 43 30.42 23.11 32.17
N THR A 44 29.53 22.17 32.54
CA THR A 44 29.52 21.24 33.72
C THR A 44 28.08 20.69 33.81
N GLY A 45 27.72 19.40 33.80
CA GLY A 45 28.44 18.17 34.11
C GLY A 45 27.85 17.57 35.38
N SER A 46 26.92 16.60 35.29
CA SER A 46 26.92 15.38 36.13
C SER A 46 25.73 14.44 35.83
N ASP A 47 26.11 13.20 35.54
CA ASP A 47 25.32 11.96 35.53
C ASP A 47 24.45 11.74 36.77
N THR A 48 23.33 11.00 36.64
CA THR A 48 23.17 9.68 37.32
C THR A 48 21.86 8.94 36.97
N ARG A 49 22.03 7.77 36.34
CA ARG A 49 21.40 6.45 36.59
C ARG A 49 19.87 6.30 36.79
N ARG A 50 19.22 5.80 35.73
CA ARG A 50 18.59 4.47 35.57
C ARG A 50 17.97 3.82 36.83
N GLY A 51 16.64 3.68 36.83
CA GLY A 51 15.87 2.76 37.69
C GLY A 51 14.84 2.02 36.84
N GLU A 52 14.95 0.69 36.83
CA GLU A 52 14.04 -0.28 36.21
C GLU A 52 12.64 -0.19 36.83
N THR A 53 11.57 -0.37 36.03
CA THR A 53 10.26 -0.80 36.58
C THR A 53 9.38 -1.47 35.52
N THR A 54 9.19 -2.78 35.74
CA THR A 54 7.95 -3.58 35.59
C THR A 54 7.15 -3.49 34.29
N THR A 55 7.36 -4.50 33.44
CA THR A 55 6.46 -5.03 32.42
C THR A 55 5.10 -5.38 33.04
N THR A 56 4.06 -4.67 32.60
CA THR A 56 2.66 -5.09 32.71
C THR A 56 2.19 -5.42 31.30
N ASP A 57 1.41 -6.49 31.18
CA ASP A 57 0.86 -7.04 29.94
C ASP A 57 0.23 -5.94 29.07
N ALA A 58 0.87 -5.66 27.93
CA ALA A 58 0.24 -4.97 26.81
C ALA A 58 0.14 -6.00 25.69
N GLU A 59 -1.07 -6.51 25.44
CA GLU A 59 -1.42 -7.11 24.16
C GLU A 59 -0.94 -6.14 23.06
N THR A 60 -0.13 -6.67 22.15
CA THR A 60 0.64 -5.94 21.14
C THR A 60 -0.28 -5.25 20.14
N GLY A 61 -0.81 -4.08 20.49
CA GLY A 61 -1.74 -3.30 19.69
C GLY A 61 -1.04 -2.54 18.56
N TYR A 62 -1.48 -2.80 17.33
CA TYR A 62 -1.15 -2.10 16.09
C TYR A 62 0.30 -2.18 15.59
N SER A 63 0.54 -3.07 14.64
CA SER A 63 1.79 -3.11 13.87
C SER A 63 1.65 -2.55 12.45
N ASP A 64 0.46 -2.56 11.87
CA ASP A 64 0.18 -2.04 10.53
C ASP A 64 -0.16 -0.54 10.60
N PHE A 65 0.10 0.21 9.52
CA PHE A 65 0.10 1.67 9.59
C PHE A 65 -0.22 2.37 8.27
N VAL A 66 -0.69 3.62 8.36
CA VAL A 66 -0.80 4.57 7.25
C VAL A 66 0.34 5.58 7.30
N TRP A 67 0.96 5.86 6.15
CA TRP A 67 2.03 6.87 6.05
C TRP A 67 1.46 8.25 5.69
N ALA A 68 1.40 9.16 6.66
CA ALA A 68 0.91 10.52 6.47
C ALA A 68 2.09 11.50 6.28
N GLU A 69 2.37 11.85 5.03
CA GLU A 69 3.31 12.91 4.69
C GLU A 69 2.79 14.31 5.06
N GLN A 70 3.70 15.29 5.15
CA GLN A 70 3.34 16.64 5.58
C GLN A 70 2.20 17.28 4.78
N LYS A 71 2.15 17.09 3.46
CA LYS A 71 1.07 17.62 2.63
C LYS A 71 -0.30 16.97 2.96
N ILE A 72 -0.31 15.72 3.41
CA ILE A 72 -1.52 14.98 3.78
C ILE A 72 -2.06 15.44 5.14
N TRP A 73 -1.23 15.49 6.19
CA TRP A 73 -1.75 15.81 7.53
C TRP A 73 -1.90 17.32 7.79
N LYS A 74 -1.32 18.20 6.97
CA LYS A 74 -1.55 19.64 7.05
C LYS A 74 -2.95 20.03 6.60
N ASP A 75 -3.48 19.35 5.58
CA ASP A 75 -4.86 19.54 5.16
C ASP A 75 -5.80 18.88 6.18
N GLU A 76 -6.66 19.67 6.80
CA GLU A 76 -7.57 19.18 7.83
C GLU A 76 -8.55 18.15 7.30
N ARG A 77 -9.16 18.36 6.13
CA ARG A 77 -10.17 17.44 5.60
C ARG A 77 -9.53 16.10 5.20
N VAL A 78 -8.35 16.14 4.57
CA VAL A 78 -7.60 14.91 4.23
C VAL A 78 -7.15 14.19 5.50
N ARG A 79 -6.62 14.93 6.50
CA ARG A 79 -6.15 14.37 7.77
C ARG A 79 -7.28 13.66 8.52
N GLU A 80 -8.40 14.33 8.77
CA GLU A 80 -9.49 13.76 9.57
C GLU A 80 -10.06 12.50 8.89
N ASN A 81 -10.17 12.49 7.56
CA ASN A 81 -10.57 11.30 6.80
C ASN A 81 -9.57 10.15 6.91
N LEU A 82 -8.27 10.43 6.76
CA LEU A 82 -7.23 9.40 6.90
C LEU A 82 -7.20 8.81 8.31
N PHE A 83 -7.43 9.64 9.34
CA PHE A 83 -7.38 9.18 10.73
C PHE A 83 -8.63 8.37 11.08
N ALA A 84 -9.81 8.77 10.58
CA ALA A 84 -11.01 7.95 10.68
C ALA A 84 -10.86 6.61 9.94
N PHE A 85 -10.19 6.61 8.77
CA PHE A 85 -9.83 5.39 8.04
C PHE A 85 -8.87 4.51 8.87
N ALA A 86 -7.82 5.08 9.43
CA ALA A 86 -6.86 4.34 10.24
C ALA A 86 -7.52 3.74 11.49
N GLY A 87 -8.33 4.52 12.21
CA GLY A 87 -9.04 4.06 13.41
C GLY A 87 -10.01 2.91 13.16
N ARG A 88 -10.77 2.89 12.04
CA ARG A 88 -11.69 1.78 11.73
C ARG A 88 -11.00 0.51 11.23
N HIS A 89 -9.73 0.61 10.87
CA HIS A 89 -8.92 -0.47 10.34
C HIS A 89 -7.82 -0.91 11.29
N ASP A 90 -7.83 -0.42 12.54
CA ASP A 90 -6.84 -0.82 13.54
C ASP A 90 -5.41 -0.53 13.06
N LEU A 91 -5.20 0.67 12.48
CA LEU A 91 -3.92 1.10 11.94
C LEU A 91 -3.33 2.26 12.76
N ALA A 92 -2.02 2.26 12.96
CA ALA A 92 -1.30 3.44 13.42
C ALA A 92 -1.17 4.48 12.30
N VAL A 93 -1.07 5.76 12.66
CA VAL A 93 -0.75 6.84 11.71
C VAL A 93 0.70 7.27 11.91
N VAL A 94 1.53 7.14 10.88
CA VAL A 94 2.87 7.72 10.87
C VAL A 94 2.76 9.19 10.44
N ILE A 95 2.92 10.11 11.39
CA ILE A 95 3.01 11.55 11.13
C ILE A 95 4.44 11.87 10.72
N ALA A 96 4.67 12.08 9.42
CA ALA A 96 5.99 12.38 8.89
C ALA A 96 6.26 13.89 8.85
N LYS A 97 7.21 14.32 9.68
CA LYS A 97 7.89 15.62 9.62
C LYS A 97 9.38 15.34 9.83
N ALA A 98 10.01 14.76 8.81
CA ALA A 98 11.33 14.17 8.91
C ALA A 98 12.40 15.06 9.57
N ASP A 99 12.33 16.37 9.38
CA ASP A 99 13.23 17.40 9.89
C ASP A 99 12.60 18.25 11.00
N ALA A 100 11.66 17.71 11.78
CA ALA A 100 11.03 18.43 12.88
C ALA A 100 12.04 18.97 13.90
N ASP A 101 11.84 20.22 14.31
CA ASP A 101 12.53 20.83 15.44
C ASP A 101 11.56 21.60 16.36
N ALA A 102 12.13 22.41 17.27
CA ALA A 102 11.34 23.16 18.24
C ALA A 102 10.38 24.19 17.61
N ASP A 103 10.68 24.69 16.41
CA ASP A 103 9.84 25.68 15.73
C ASP A 103 8.61 25.02 15.08
N ASP A 104 8.65 23.70 14.86
CA ASP A 104 7.55 22.92 14.27
C ASP A 104 6.48 22.47 15.29
N LEU A 105 6.69 22.68 16.60
CA LEU A 105 5.83 22.14 17.66
C LEU A 105 4.35 22.51 17.50
N ALA A 106 4.06 23.77 17.18
CA ALA A 106 2.69 24.24 16.98
C ALA A 106 2.02 23.58 15.76
N ALA A 107 2.79 23.24 14.73
CA ALA A 107 2.28 22.57 13.55
C ALA A 107 2.02 21.07 13.82
N LEU A 108 2.85 20.43 14.64
CA LEU A 108 2.71 19.00 15.01
C LEU A 108 1.62 18.74 16.05
N GLU A 109 1.30 19.72 16.90
CA GLU A 109 0.25 19.58 17.90
C GLU A 109 -1.11 19.26 17.28
N LYS A 110 -1.46 19.91 16.17
CA LYS A 110 -2.74 19.71 15.48
C LYS A 110 -2.97 18.25 15.06
N PRO A 111 -2.07 17.61 14.29
CA PRO A 111 -2.25 16.22 13.92
C PRO A 111 -2.13 15.25 15.11
N LEU A 112 -1.27 15.51 16.10
CA LEU A 112 -1.21 14.67 17.30
C LEU A 112 -2.52 14.69 18.09
N ALA A 113 -3.08 15.88 18.30
CA ALA A 113 -4.38 16.04 18.95
C ALA A 113 -5.52 15.41 18.13
N ALA A 114 -5.46 15.47 16.80
CA ALA A 114 -6.43 14.81 15.94
C ALA A 114 -6.37 13.28 16.08
N ALA A 115 -5.18 12.68 16.02
CA ALA A 115 -5.01 11.23 16.20
C ALA A 115 -5.55 10.78 17.56
N ALA A 116 -5.23 11.51 18.64
CA ALA A 116 -5.75 11.22 19.97
C ALA A 116 -7.29 11.32 20.06
N ARG A 117 -7.92 12.32 19.39
CA ARG A 117 -9.39 12.44 19.35
C ARG A 117 -10.07 11.30 18.60
N HIS A 118 -9.43 10.77 17.56
CA HIS A 118 -9.91 9.60 16.81
C HIS A 118 -9.60 8.27 17.50
N GLY A 119 -8.91 8.29 18.65
CA GLY A 119 -8.45 7.07 19.32
C GLY A 119 -7.43 6.28 18.50
N THR A 120 -6.74 6.94 17.55
CA THR A 120 -5.78 6.31 16.66
C THR A 120 -4.37 6.51 17.20
N GLU A 121 -3.58 5.44 17.28
CA GLU A 121 -2.17 5.55 17.65
C GLU A 121 -1.40 6.38 16.61
N ALA A 122 -0.51 7.27 17.07
CA ALA A 122 0.38 8.01 16.20
C ALA A 122 1.84 7.60 16.41
N TRP A 123 2.53 7.33 15.32
CA TRP A 123 3.98 7.23 15.26
C TRP A 123 4.55 8.52 14.68
N LEU A 124 5.76 8.88 15.09
CA LEU A 124 6.39 10.12 14.65
C LEU A 124 7.65 9.82 13.84
N ASN A 125 7.71 10.27 12.57
CA ASN A 125 8.91 10.18 11.75
C ASN A 125 9.67 11.52 11.75
N VAL A 126 10.89 11.50 12.31
CA VAL A 126 11.72 12.70 12.61
C VAL A 126 13.22 12.39 12.55
N GLY A 127 14.05 13.38 12.88
CA GLY A 127 15.48 13.18 13.12
C GLY A 127 16.37 13.17 11.88
N VAL A 128 15.83 13.50 10.69
CA VAL A 128 16.63 13.73 9.48
C VAL A 128 17.50 14.96 9.66
N LEU A 129 18.77 14.85 9.24
CA LEU A 129 19.72 15.96 9.25
C LEU A 129 19.53 16.86 8.01
N LYS A 130 18.60 17.82 8.04
CA LYS A 130 18.47 18.79 6.92
C LYS A 130 19.27 20.08 7.14
N GLN A 131 19.31 20.57 8.38
CA GLN A 131 19.99 21.83 8.73
C GLN A 131 21.49 21.68 9.00
N LEU A 132 21.99 20.44 8.99
CA LEU A 132 23.40 20.15 9.21
C LEU A 132 23.81 18.88 8.48
N THR A 133 25.09 18.76 8.19
CA THR A 133 25.70 17.54 7.64
C THR A 133 26.08 16.55 8.76
N PRO A 134 26.25 15.25 8.45
CA PRO A 134 26.81 14.27 9.38
C PRO A 134 28.16 14.69 9.99
N GLY A 135 29.01 15.32 9.17
CA GLY A 135 30.32 15.81 9.61
C GLY A 135 30.20 16.89 10.67
N GLU A 136 29.28 17.84 10.47
CA GLU A 136 28.98 18.89 11.45
C GLU A 136 28.34 18.32 12.73
N PHE A 137 27.41 17.37 12.62
CA PHE A 137 26.82 16.73 13.81
C PHE A 137 27.91 16.11 14.69
N VAL A 138 28.88 15.44 14.06
CA VAL A 138 29.91 14.71 14.78
C VAL A 138 31.04 15.64 15.27
N GLY A 139 31.45 16.61 14.45
CA GLY A 139 32.57 17.49 14.71
C GLY A 139 32.25 18.77 15.51
N ASP A 140 31.03 19.28 15.43
CA ASP A 140 30.61 20.54 16.07
C ASP A 140 29.65 20.26 17.24
N GLY A 141 30.18 20.39 18.47
CA GLY A 141 29.41 20.14 19.68
C GLY A 141 28.24 21.11 19.89
N ALA A 142 28.33 22.35 19.42
CA ALA A 142 27.26 23.34 19.57
C ALA A 142 26.10 23.05 18.61
N LYS A 143 26.41 22.77 17.33
CA LYS A 143 25.40 22.34 16.34
C LYS A 143 24.73 21.05 16.76
N ARG A 144 25.51 20.06 17.22
CA ARG A 144 24.98 18.79 17.74
C ARG A 144 24.00 19.00 18.89
N ARG A 145 24.36 19.82 19.88
CA ARG A 145 23.48 20.10 21.03
C ARG A 145 22.18 20.75 20.56
N ARG A 146 22.25 21.80 19.73
CA ARG A 146 21.06 22.47 19.18
C ARG A 146 20.11 21.50 18.48
N HIS A 147 20.63 20.61 17.64
CA HIS A 147 19.81 19.59 16.96
C HIS A 147 19.15 18.63 17.96
N LEU A 148 19.92 18.12 18.92
CA LEU A 148 19.40 17.18 19.92
C LEU A 148 18.39 17.83 20.88
N ASP A 149 18.57 19.11 21.21
CA ASP A 149 17.65 19.86 22.06
C ASP A 149 16.33 20.15 21.31
N GLY A 150 16.39 20.44 20.01
CA GLY A 150 15.21 20.54 19.14
C GLY A 150 14.44 19.22 19.04
N LEU A 151 15.16 18.10 18.80
CA LEU A 151 14.57 16.77 18.79
C LEU A 151 13.94 16.42 20.15
N GLU A 152 14.61 16.73 21.25
CA GLU A 152 14.07 16.55 22.60
C GLU A 152 12.76 17.31 22.81
N ALA A 153 12.68 18.57 22.36
CA ALA A 153 11.47 19.37 22.48
C ALA A 153 10.29 18.72 21.72
N VAL A 154 10.53 18.24 20.50
CA VAL A 154 9.55 17.50 19.69
C VAL A 154 9.08 16.24 20.41
N VAL A 155 10.00 15.43 20.93
CA VAL A 155 9.69 14.16 21.61
C VAL A 155 8.93 14.42 22.92
N ARG A 156 9.29 15.46 23.68
CA ARG A 156 8.58 15.87 24.89
C ARG A 156 7.13 16.24 24.59
N ARG A 157 6.87 16.89 23.47
CA ARG A 157 5.51 17.20 23.04
C ARG A 157 4.76 15.96 22.56
N TYR A 158 5.42 15.08 21.80
CA TYR A 158 4.83 13.82 21.36
C TYR A 158 4.33 12.96 22.53
N ARG A 159 5.18 12.74 23.55
CA ARG A 159 4.83 11.89 24.71
C ARG A 159 3.66 12.40 25.56
N GLU A 160 3.32 13.69 25.45
CA GLU A 160 2.16 14.26 26.15
C GLU A 160 0.84 13.77 25.54
N PHE A 161 0.85 13.40 24.25
CA PHE A 161 -0.27 12.77 23.56
C PHE A 161 -0.17 11.24 23.62
N PHE A 162 1.04 10.69 23.42
CA PHE A 162 1.29 9.25 23.31
C PHE A 162 2.43 8.85 24.26
N PRO A 163 2.12 8.54 25.55
CA PRO A 163 3.13 8.18 26.55
C PRO A 163 3.91 6.90 26.21
N THR A 164 3.28 6.03 25.42
CA THR A 164 3.85 4.87 24.74
C THR A 164 3.66 5.07 23.24
N GLY A 165 4.51 4.45 22.42
CA GLY A 165 4.39 4.51 20.97
C GLY A 165 5.73 4.36 20.27
N ARG A 166 5.82 4.85 19.03
CA ARG A 166 7.00 4.67 18.19
C ARG A 166 7.50 5.97 17.58
N ILE A 167 8.81 6.14 17.58
CA ILE A 167 9.52 7.19 16.84
C ILE A 167 10.40 6.54 15.79
N VAL A 168 10.16 6.90 14.53
CA VAL A 168 10.97 6.47 13.39
C VAL A 168 12.04 7.53 13.16
N LEU A 169 13.30 7.19 13.44
CA LEU A 169 14.42 8.04 13.09
C LEU A 169 14.80 7.87 11.62
N TRP A 170 14.98 9.03 10.98
CA TRP A 170 15.29 9.17 9.57
C TRP A 170 14.13 8.81 8.66
N GLN A 171 14.08 9.40 7.49
CA GLN A 171 13.16 9.04 6.42
C GLN A 171 14.03 8.62 5.26
N GLU A 172 14.02 7.33 4.91
CA GLU A 172 14.71 6.84 3.73
C GLU A 172 16.22 7.22 3.69
N ALA A 173 16.96 7.20 4.81
CA ALA A 173 18.38 7.56 4.77
C ALA A 173 19.18 6.59 3.85
N PRO A 174 20.12 7.04 3.01
CA PRO A 174 20.61 8.42 2.87
C PRO A 174 19.90 9.26 1.78
N VAL A 175 18.78 8.78 1.21
CA VAL A 175 17.97 9.55 0.25
C VAL A 175 17.38 10.78 0.94
N GLY A 176 16.80 10.59 2.13
CA GLY A 176 16.35 11.69 2.96
C GLY A 176 17.49 12.28 3.79
N GLY A 177 17.67 13.60 3.69
CA GLY A 177 18.61 14.37 4.50
C GLY A 177 19.89 14.78 3.79
N ARG A 178 20.67 15.62 4.46
CA ARG A 178 21.92 16.20 3.96
C ARG A 178 23.13 15.33 4.34
N TRP A 179 23.15 14.08 3.86
CA TRP A 179 24.22 13.11 4.19
C TRP A 179 25.59 13.43 3.56
N ASN A 180 25.63 14.40 2.66
CA ASN A 180 26.82 15.05 2.12
C ASN A 180 26.56 16.57 1.95
N GLU A 181 27.58 17.33 1.55
CA GLU A 181 27.51 18.81 1.54
C GLU A 181 26.45 19.37 0.60
N ASP A 182 26.26 18.75 -0.56
CA ASP A 182 25.33 19.11 -1.62
C ASP A 182 23.93 18.49 -1.43
N GLY A 183 23.77 17.58 -0.46
CA GLY A 183 22.51 16.91 -0.16
C GLY A 183 22.07 15.91 -1.23
N THR A 184 22.99 15.48 -2.10
CA THR A 184 22.70 14.52 -3.16
C THR A 184 22.86 13.10 -2.67
N TRP A 185 22.01 12.19 -3.11
CA TRP A 185 22.21 10.77 -2.87
C TRP A 185 23.27 10.21 -3.82
N ASN A 186 24.45 9.88 -3.28
CA ASN A 186 25.58 9.31 -4.02
C ASN A 186 26.46 8.43 -3.10
N ASP A 187 27.53 7.84 -3.66
CA ASP A 187 28.46 6.99 -2.92
C ASP A 187 29.10 7.70 -1.69
N ARG A 188 29.25 9.03 -1.73
CA ARG A 188 29.75 9.83 -0.58
C ARG A 188 28.70 9.92 0.54
N ALA A 189 27.43 10.06 0.20
CA ALA A 189 26.34 10.05 1.17
C ALA A 189 26.24 8.69 1.87
N VAL A 190 26.37 7.59 1.12
CA VAL A 190 26.41 6.21 1.65
C VAL A 190 27.60 6.01 2.58
N ALA A 191 28.81 6.36 2.15
CA ALA A 191 30.02 6.25 2.98
C ALA A 191 29.93 7.09 4.27
N ASN A 192 29.25 8.25 4.22
CA ASN A 192 28.99 9.05 5.42
C ASN A 192 27.94 8.40 6.34
N LEU A 193 26.90 7.78 5.80
CA LEU A 193 25.93 7.00 6.57
C LEU A 193 26.64 5.86 7.32
N GLU A 194 27.47 5.06 6.63
CA GLU A 194 28.23 3.97 7.25
C GLU A 194 29.16 4.48 8.35
N ARG A 195 29.96 5.51 8.05
CA ARG A 195 31.01 6.00 8.96
C ARG A 195 30.49 6.82 10.13
N LEU A 196 29.45 7.64 9.91
CA LEU A 196 28.96 8.63 10.89
C LEU A 196 27.56 8.33 11.41
N GLY A 197 26.73 7.63 10.63
CA GLY A 197 25.36 7.24 11.01
C GLY A 197 25.27 6.55 12.37
N PRO A 198 26.12 5.56 12.71
CA PRO A 198 26.07 4.89 14.02
C PRO A 198 26.23 5.85 15.20
N ARG A 199 27.07 6.90 15.05
CA ARG A 199 27.27 7.92 16.11
C ARG A 199 26.08 8.86 16.21
N ILE A 200 25.49 9.21 15.07
CA ILE A 200 24.33 10.09 14.97
C ILE A 200 23.12 9.40 15.59
N PHE A 201 22.79 8.19 15.14
CA PHE A 201 21.67 7.40 15.66
C PHE A 201 21.80 7.18 17.16
N ALA A 202 22.96 6.72 17.64
CA ALA A 202 23.17 6.49 19.07
C ALA A 202 23.00 7.75 19.92
N ALA A 203 23.33 8.93 19.39
CA ALA A 203 23.10 10.20 20.09
C ALA A 203 21.62 10.59 20.10
N GLN A 204 20.90 10.38 18.99
CA GLN A 204 19.47 10.65 18.88
C GLN A 204 18.65 9.68 19.74
N LYS A 205 18.88 8.36 19.63
CA LYS A 205 18.21 7.32 20.42
C LYS A 205 18.36 7.59 21.92
N ARG A 206 19.58 7.79 22.41
CA ARG A 206 19.80 8.12 23.83
C ARG A 206 19.08 9.40 24.26
N ARG A 207 19.02 10.42 23.40
CA ARG A 207 18.33 11.67 23.73
C ARG A 207 16.83 11.44 23.85
N ILE A 208 16.25 10.62 22.97
CA ILE A 208 14.83 10.23 23.01
C ILE A 208 14.55 9.39 24.26
N GLU A 209 15.31 8.31 24.49
CA GLU A 209 15.13 7.40 25.64
C GLU A 209 15.20 8.14 26.99
N ASN A 210 16.04 9.18 27.09
CA ASN A 210 16.15 9.99 28.31
C ASN A 210 14.86 10.77 28.65
N VAL A 211 14.04 11.11 27.66
CA VAL A 211 12.81 11.88 27.86
C VAL A 211 11.54 11.06 27.64
N ALA A 212 11.60 9.98 26.87
CA ALA A 212 10.48 9.10 26.58
C ALA A 212 10.96 7.64 26.64
N PRO A 213 11.20 7.09 27.84
CA PRO A 213 11.77 5.74 28.00
C PRO A 213 10.82 4.61 27.57
N ASN A 214 9.53 4.90 27.42
CA ASN A 214 8.49 3.94 27.02
C ASN A 214 8.10 4.06 25.53
N VAL A 215 8.89 4.81 24.74
CA VAL A 215 8.69 4.99 23.30
C VAL A 215 9.79 4.24 22.57
N ASP A 216 9.40 3.34 21.68
CA ASP A 216 10.34 2.58 20.85
C ASP A 216 10.97 3.50 19.81
N VAL A 217 12.28 3.36 19.58
CA VAL A 217 13.02 4.15 18.61
C VAL A 217 13.53 3.26 17.48
N GLY A 218 12.89 3.38 16.33
CA GLY A 218 13.26 2.65 15.14
C GLY A 218 14.09 3.47 14.15
N ILE A 219 14.50 2.81 13.08
CA ILE A 219 15.32 3.39 12.01
C ILE A 219 14.68 3.13 10.64
N PHE A 220 14.76 4.11 9.76
CA PHE A 220 14.37 3.94 8.36
C PHE A 220 15.51 4.30 7.40
N VAL A 221 16.19 3.26 6.93
CA VAL A 221 17.24 3.35 5.92
C VAL A 221 16.63 2.91 4.59
N HIS A 222 16.61 3.80 3.61
CA HIS A 222 16.12 3.46 2.29
C HIS A 222 16.98 2.37 1.71
N PHE A 223 16.31 1.35 1.20
CA PHE A 223 16.92 0.44 0.25
C PHE A 223 18.25 -0.15 0.75
N PRO A 224 18.24 -0.95 1.83
CA PRO A 224 19.47 -1.36 2.50
C PRO A 224 20.40 -2.24 1.66
N TYR A 225 20.21 -2.40 0.34
CA TYR A 225 21.11 -3.12 -0.57
C TYR A 225 21.42 -2.42 -1.90
N ILE A 226 21.25 -1.08 -1.99
CA ILE A 226 21.73 -0.18 -3.07
C ILE A 226 21.78 -0.84 -4.45
N VAL A 227 20.62 -0.82 -5.13
CA VAL A 227 20.35 -1.18 -6.54
C VAL A 227 21.53 -1.83 -7.26
N ASP A 228 21.56 -3.16 -7.25
CA ASP A 228 22.16 -4.07 -8.23
C ASP A 228 23.57 -3.75 -8.80
N GLY A 229 24.34 -2.92 -8.10
CA GLY A 229 25.60 -2.42 -8.62
C GLY A 229 26.58 -1.82 -7.63
N LYS A 230 26.24 -1.54 -6.35
CA LYS A 230 27.24 -0.90 -5.47
C LYS A 230 27.48 -1.48 -4.07
N GLN A 231 26.54 -1.59 -3.11
CA GLN A 231 26.95 -1.91 -1.71
C GLN A 231 25.89 -2.65 -0.84
N PRO A 232 25.64 -3.96 -1.05
CA PRO A 232 24.75 -4.73 -0.19
C PRO A 232 25.26 -4.91 1.26
N GLY A 233 26.51 -4.56 1.55
CA GLY A 233 27.07 -4.61 2.90
C GLY A 233 26.78 -3.37 3.75
N THR A 234 26.14 -2.33 3.21
CA THR A 234 25.95 -1.06 3.90
C THR A 234 25.12 -1.20 5.17
N PHE A 235 23.96 -1.88 5.10
CA PHE A 235 23.11 -2.04 6.28
C PHE A 235 23.75 -2.94 7.33
N GLU A 236 24.43 -4.02 6.92
CA GLU A 236 25.21 -4.89 7.81
C GLU A 236 26.33 -4.12 8.53
N THR A 237 27.04 -3.25 7.81
CA THR A 237 28.08 -2.39 8.38
C THR A 237 27.50 -1.41 9.39
N LEU A 238 26.39 -0.75 9.02
CA LEU A 238 25.67 0.18 9.90
C LEU A 238 25.20 -0.53 11.18
N THR A 239 24.52 -1.66 11.08
CA THR A 239 23.97 -2.38 12.24
C THR A 239 25.05 -2.99 13.13
N THR A 240 26.14 -3.50 12.55
CA THR A 240 27.31 -3.97 13.32
C THR A 240 27.87 -2.85 14.21
N ASP A 241 28.01 -1.65 13.65
CA ASP A 241 28.51 -0.50 14.39
C ASP A 241 27.48 0.04 15.40
N LEU A 242 26.18 -0.02 15.10
CA LEU A 242 25.12 0.29 16.06
C LEU A 242 25.13 -0.69 17.25
N LYS A 243 25.32 -1.98 16.98
CA LYS A 243 25.43 -3.05 17.99
C LYS A 243 26.63 -2.84 18.90
N SER A 244 27.81 -2.56 18.34
CA SER A 244 29.01 -2.28 19.15
C SER A 244 28.86 -1.06 20.07
N ARG A 245 27.92 -0.15 19.75
CA ARG A 245 27.59 1.04 20.53
C ARG A 245 26.44 0.83 21.53
N GLY A 246 25.84 -0.38 21.57
CA GLY A 246 24.65 -0.64 22.37
C GLY A 246 23.44 0.20 21.95
N ALA A 247 23.36 0.56 20.67
CA ALA A 247 22.39 1.49 20.11
C ALA A 247 21.66 0.90 18.91
N LEU A 248 21.41 -0.41 18.91
CA LEU A 248 20.53 -0.99 17.90
C LEU A 248 19.12 -0.36 18.00
N PRO A 249 18.42 -0.20 16.87
CA PRO A 249 17.04 0.28 16.87
C PRO A 249 16.12 -0.73 17.56
N ASP A 250 14.99 -0.26 18.08
CA ASP A 250 13.97 -1.11 18.69
C ASP A 250 13.06 -1.77 17.63
N PHE A 251 12.95 -1.15 16.44
CA PHE A 251 12.33 -1.71 15.23
C PHE A 251 12.96 -1.13 13.95
N THR A 252 12.77 -1.77 12.80
CA THR A 252 13.34 -1.29 11.52
C THR A 252 12.27 -1.13 10.45
N PHE A 253 12.35 -0.08 9.65
CA PHE A 253 11.57 0.07 8.42
C PHE A 253 12.38 -0.38 7.22
N THR A 254 11.72 -1.13 6.34
CA THR A 254 12.18 -1.44 4.99
C THR A 254 11.12 -1.02 3.98
N ASP A 255 11.53 -0.51 2.84
CA ASP A 255 10.63 -0.08 1.78
C ASP A 255 10.96 -0.76 0.45
N PHE A 256 9.94 -0.95 -0.39
CA PHE A 256 10.15 -1.48 -1.73
C PHE A 256 9.14 -0.92 -2.73
N TYR A 257 9.68 -0.26 -3.75
CA TYR A 257 8.93 0.29 -4.86
C TYR A 257 8.75 -0.76 -5.97
N ARG A 258 7.88 -1.75 -5.74
CA ARG A 258 7.69 -2.91 -6.63
C ARG A 258 7.63 -2.54 -8.09
N GLY A 259 6.93 -1.48 -8.41
CA GLY A 259 6.73 -1.05 -9.77
C GLY A 259 7.96 -0.65 -10.54
N TRP A 260 8.89 0.02 -9.85
CA TRP A 260 10.19 0.37 -10.43
C TRP A 260 11.06 -0.85 -10.70
N TYR A 261 10.99 -1.87 -9.86
CA TYR A 261 11.86 -3.04 -9.97
C TYR A 261 11.28 -4.12 -10.86
N ALA A 262 10.02 -4.49 -10.64
CA ALA A 262 9.39 -5.60 -11.36
C ALA A 262 9.27 -5.33 -12.87
N LYS A 263 9.23 -4.06 -13.31
CA LYS A 263 9.29 -3.71 -14.73
C LYS A 263 10.59 -4.14 -15.44
N ASP A 264 11.70 -4.27 -14.69
CA ASP A 264 13.01 -4.58 -15.26
C ASP A 264 13.37 -6.07 -15.10
N VAL A 265 12.94 -6.70 -14.01
CA VAL A 265 13.35 -8.06 -13.64
C VAL A 265 12.20 -9.06 -13.48
N GLY A 266 10.96 -8.60 -13.64
CA GLY A 266 9.77 -9.43 -13.47
C GLY A 266 9.40 -9.73 -12.01
N PRO A 267 8.30 -10.47 -11.80
CA PRO A 267 7.69 -10.67 -10.48
C PRO A 267 8.50 -11.55 -9.51
N GLY A 268 9.19 -12.58 -10.03
CA GLY A 268 9.94 -13.55 -9.20
C GLY A 268 11.11 -12.90 -8.44
N PRO A 269 12.03 -12.20 -9.12
CA PRO A 269 13.09 -11.44 -8.47
C PRO A 269 12.58 -10.33 -7.54
N ALA A 270 11.47 -9.66 -7.89
CA ALA A 270 10.85 -8.67 -7.01
C ALA A 270 10.38 -9.29 -5.67
N ASN A 271 9.71 -10.45 -5.71
CA ASN A 271 9.32 -11.16 -4.48
C ASN A 271 10.54 -11.57 -3.63
N ALA A 272 11.62 -12.04 -4.27
CA ALA A 272 12.84 -12.40 -3.58
C ALA A 272 13.51 -11.19 -2.91
N ALA A 273 13.47 -10.02 -3.54
CA ALA A 273 13.98 -8.78 -2.98
C ALA A 273 13.21 -8.38 -1.71
N VAL A 274 11.87 -8.38 -1.76
CA VAL A 274 11.03 -8.08 -0.58
C VAL A 274 11.32 -9.04 0.57
N ARG A 275 11.38 -10.36 0.30
CA ARG A 275 11.72 -11.35 1.33
C ARG A 275 13.09 -11.06 1.94
N SER A 276 14.10 -10.83 1.11
CA SER A 276 15.46 -10.54 1.58
C SER A 276 15.55 -9.26 2.41
N LEU A 277 14.79 -8.21 2.05
CA LEU A 277 14.76 -6.95 2.81
C LEU A 277 14.32 -7.20 4.25
N VAL A 278 13.19 -7.90 4.41
CA VAL A 278 12.60 -8.18 5.72
C VAL A 278 13.45 -9.14 6.53
N THR A 279 13.88 -10.28 5.96
CA THR A 279 14.68 -11.27 6.70
C THR A 279 16.01 -10.70 7.15
N ASN A 280 16.72 -9.99 6.28
CA ASN A 280 18.03 -9.45 6.63
C ASN A 280 17.91 -8.33 7.67
N ALA A 281 16.89 -7.47 7.58
CA ALA A 281 16.68 -6.42 8.59
C ALA A 281 16.44 -7.03 9.98
N ARG A 282 15.64 -8.10 10.03
CA ARG A 282 15.34 -8.86 11.25
C ARG A 282 16.59 -9.51 11.82
N GLU A 283 17.33 -10.28 11.00
CA GLU A 283 18.57 -10.96 11.42
C GLU A 283 19.63 -9.97 11.92
N LEU A 284 19.84 -8.87 11.20
CA LEU A 284 20.88 -7.88 11.52
C LEU A 284 20.52 -6.99 12.71
N THR A 285 19.28 -7.03 13.20
CA THR A 285 18.83 -6.27 14.37
C THR A 285 18.48 -7.15 15.56
N ASP A 286 18.97 -8.39 15.58
CA ASP A 286 18.75 -9.38 16.65
C ASP A 286 17.26 -9.73 16.82
N ASP A 287 16.58 -10.08 15.71
CA ASP A 287 15.18 -10.51 15.65
C ASP A 287 14.15 -9.47 16.10
N ARG A 288 14.52 -8.19 16.08
CA ARG A 288 13.60 -7.11 16.41
C ARG A 288 12.55 -6.86 15.32
N PRO A 289 11.41 -6.24 15.69
CA PRO A 289 10.32 -5.93 14.77
C PRO A 289 10.76 -5.25 13.47
N VAL A 290 10.22 -5.72 12.34
CA VAL A 290 10.41 -5.12 11.02
C VAL A 290 9.06 -4.65 10.46
N SER A 291 9.01 -3.39 10.05
CA SER A 291 7.91 -2.79 9.31
C SER A 291 8.27 -2.71 7.82
N TYR A 292 7.34 -3.10 6.96
CA TYR A 292 7.46 -3.04 5.51
C TYR A 292 6.55 -1.94 4.94
N LEU A 293 7.10 -1.08 4.09
CA LEU A 293 6.40 0.00 3.43
C LEU A 293 6.36 -0.24 1.91
N GLY A 294 5.19 -0.62 1.42
CA GLY A 294 4.95 -0.97 0.02
C GLY A 294 4.51 0.20 -0.86
N GLU A 295 4.52 -0.03 -2.17
CA GLU A 295 4.04 0.91 -3.18
C GLU A 295 2.55 0.67 -3.48
N ALA A 296 1.71 1.69 -3.26
CA ALA A 296 0.31 1.71 -3.70
C ALA A 296 0.01 2.90 -4.63
N HIS A 297 1.05 3.48 -5.23
CA HIS A 297 0.92 4.67 -6.07
C HIS A 297 1.82 4.61 -7.30
N THR A 298 1.72 5.61 -8.18
CA THR A 298 2.53 5.65 -9.40
C THR A 298 3.90 6.28 -9.14
N ILE A 299 5.01 5.67 -9.49
CA ILE A 299 6.35 6.28 -9.39
C ILE A 299 6.99 6.45 -10.77
N ASN A 300 8.00 7.32 -10.92
CA ASN A 300 8.79 7.40 -12.15
C ASN A 300 9.40 6.01 -12.45
N PRO A 301 9.35 5.43 -13.66
CA PRO A 301 9.04 6.00 -14.97
C PRO A 301 7.55 6.03 -15.32
N GLN A 302 6.68 6.21 -14.33
CA GLN A 302 5.22 6.22 -14.41
C GLN A 302 4.61 4.81 -14.39
N TYR A 303 5.16 3.96 -13.52
CA TYR A 303 4.64 2.64 -13.23
C TYR A 303 3.66 2.65 -12.06
N THR A 304 2.57 1.88 -12.16
CA THR A 304 1.62 1.62 -11.07
C THR A 304 1.49 0.13 -10.77
N PRO A 305 1.56 -0.31 -9.50
CA PRO A 305 1.31 -1.71 -9.14
C PRO A 305 -0.15 -2.12 -9.36
N SER A 306 -0.33 -3.34 -9.86
CA SER A 306 -1.62 -4.01 -10.07
C SER A 306 -2.17 -4.64 -8.78
N ARG A 307 -3.41 -5.14 -8.82
CA ARG A 307 -4.01 -5.97 -7.75
C ARG A 307 -3.06 -7.08 -7.31
N GLN A 308 -2.53 -7.79 -8.30
CA GLN A 308 -1.66 -8.92 -8.12
C GLN A 308 -0.31 -8.51 -7.54
N ALA A 309 0.26 -7.40 -8.01
CA ALA A 309 1.52 -6.85 -7.50
C ALA A 309 1.44 -6.56 -5.99
N ILE A 310 0.36 -5.92 -5.54
CA ILE A 310 0.08 -5.65 -4.12
C ILE A 310 -0.01 -6.95 -3.31
N TRP A 311 -0.75 -7.95 -3.80
CA TRP A 311 -0.83 -9.27 -3.13
C TRP A 311 0.50 -9.97 -3.04
N MET A 312 1.34 -9.87 -4.06
CA MET A 312 2.66 -10.48 -4.08
C MET A 312 3.61 -9.79 -3.08
N ASP A 313 3.52 -8.47 -2.91
CA ASP A 313 4.24 -7.76 -1.85
C ASP A 313 3.80 -8.23 -0.48
N LEU A 314 2.49 -8.32 -0.24
CA LEU A 314 1.94 -8.81 1.03
C LEU A 314 2.41 -10.23 1.35
N ARG A 315 2.32 -11.15 0.38
CA ARG A 315 2.80 -12.55 0.55
C ARG A 315 4.29 -12.57 0.86
N ALA A 316 5.11 -11.81 0.13
CA ALA A 316 6.55 -11.78 0.32
C ALA A 316 6.95 -11.14 1.67
N ALA A 317 6.35 -10.02 2.06
CA ALA A 317 6.68 -9.30 3.28
C ALA A 317 6.20 -10.06 4.53
N LEU A 318 4.94 -10.47 4.57
CA LEU A 318 4.37 -11.20 5.72
C LEU A 318 5.00 -12.60 5.85
N GLY A 319 5.22 -13.29 4.73
CA GLY A 319 5.89 -14.60 4.72
C GLY A 319 7.36 -14.53 5.16
N ALA A 320 8.01 -13.38 5.03
CA ALA A 320 9.35 -13.12 5.57
C ALA A 320 9.36 -12.68 7.03
N GLY A 321 8.19 -12.54 7.67
CA GLY A 321 8.05 -12.17 9.07
C GLY A 321 8.01 -10.67 9.32
N ALA A 322 7.54 -9.87 8.36
CA ALA A 322 7.22 -8.46 8.62
C ALA A 322 6.11 -8.36 9.66
N GLU A 323 6.37 -7.63 10.73
CA GLU A 323 5.40 -7.43 11.81
C GLU A 323 4.43 -6.32 11.46
N GLY A 324 4.91 -5.22 10.87
CA GLY A 324 4.09 -4.11 10.41
C GLY A 324 4.10 -3.96 8.89
N VAL A 325 2.97 -3.57 8.31
CA VAL A 325 2.83 -3.28 6.89
C VAL A 325 2.07 -1.97 6.70
N GLY A 326 2.55 -1.14 5.78
CA GLY A 326 1.86 0.07 5.35
C GLY A 326 2.13 0.38 3.89
N TRP A 327 1.44 1.40 3.38
CA TRP A 327 1.52 1.80 1.98
C TRP A 327 1.81 3.29 1.83
N TYR A 328 2.73 3.63 0.92
CA TYR A 328 2.98 5.03 0.60
C TYR A 328 1.74 5.69 -0.01
N ALA A 329 1.33 6.80 0.60
CA ALA A 329 0.41 7.74 -0.01
C ALA A 329 1.19 8.84 -0.73
N ARG A 330 1.03 8.94 -2.05
CA ARG A 330 1.65 10.03 -2.82
C ARG A 330 0.92 11.35 -2.56
N THR A 331 1.70 12.42 -2.39
CA THR A 331 1.21 13.79 -2.14
C THR A 331 1.10 14.68 -3.38
N ALA A 332 1.57 14.19 -4.52
CA ALA A 332 1.45 14.83 -5.82
C ALA A 332 1.19 13.74 -6.86
N TYR A 333 -0.07 13.59 -7.26
CA TYR A 333 -0.47 12.51 -8.16
C TYR A 333 0.20 12.65 -9.55
N LYS A 334 0.53 11.53 -10.20
CA LYS A 334 0.97 11.51 -11.61
C LYS A 334 0.24 10.41 -12.36
N ALA A 335 -0.05 10.69 -13.62
CA ALA A 335 -0.58 9.73 -14.56
C ALA A 335 0.34 8.51 -14.71
N THR A 336 -0.26 7.35 -14.99
CA THR A 336 0.44 6.11 -15.29
C THR A 336 0.67 6.03 -16.80
N LYS A 337 1.87 5.64 -17.22
CA LYS A 337 2.13 5.25 -18.62
C LYS A 337 2.38 3.77 -18.77
N HIS A 338 2.84 3.11 -17.70
CA HIS A 338 3.26 1.72 -17.71
C HIS A 338 2.61 1.00 -16.53
N GLY A 339 2.18 -0.25 -16.73
CA GLY A 339 1.52 -1.00 -15.68
C GLY A 339 0.61 -2.04 -16.29
N PHE A 340 0.79 -3.29 -15.90
CA PHE A 340 -0.11 -4.36 -16.29
C PHE A 340 -1.35 -4.30 -15.41
N ASP A 341 -2.49 -3.92 -15.97
CA ASP A 341 -3.74 -3.72 -15.23
C ASP A 341 -3.56 -2.78 -14.02
N PRO A 342 -3.29 -1.48 -14.26
CA PRO A 342 -3.31 -0.52 -13.17
C PRO A 342 -4.72 -0.57 -12.58
N PHE A 343 -4.80 -0.87 -11.29
CA PHE A 343 -6.03 -1.08 -10.50
C PHE A 343 -7.13 0.00 -10.68
N VAL A 344 -6.75 1.14 -11.24
CA VAL A 344 -7.58 2.20 -11.80
C VAL A 344 -6.76 2.82 -12.94
N PRO A 345 -7.29 3.04 -14.16
CA PRO A 345 -6.57 3.82 -15.19
C PRO A 345 -6.26 5.23 -14.67
N ASN A 346 -4.96 5.54 -14.54
CA ASN A 346 -4.48 6.89 -14.30
C ASN A 346 -4.25 7.59 -15.63
N VAL A 347 -5.29 7.76 -16.44
CA VAL A 347 -5.22 8.48 -17.71
C VAL A 347 -5.77 9.91 -17.53
N GLY A 348 -5.12 10.87 -18.20
CA GLY A 348 -5.46 12.29 -18.09
C GLY A 348 -4.37 13.12 -17.37
N PRO A 349 -4.23 14.42 -17.71
CA PRO A 349 -3.28 15.31 -17.06
C PRO A 349 -3.76 15.67 -15.65
N ALA A 350 -3.58 14.76 -14.70
CA ALA A 350 -3.76 15.07 -13.29
C ALA A 350 -2.53 15.83 -12.74
N ALA A 351 -2.19 16.95 -13.37
CA ALA A 351 -1.24 17.91 -12.84
C ALA A 351 -2.04 18.96 -12.08
N ARG A 352 -2.34 18.68 -10.80
CA ARG A 352 -2.62 19.74 -9.84
C ARG A 352 -1.63 19.62 -8.70
N ASP A 353 -0.69 20.55 -8.68
CA ASP A 353 0.03 20.90 -7.45
C ASP A 353 -0.95 21.63 -6.54
N GLY A 354 -1.76 20.86 -5.81
CA GLY A 354 -2.70 21.36 -4.82
C GLY A 354 -2.56 20.55 -3.53
N PRO A 355 -2.78 21.15 -2.34
CA PRO A 355 -2.60 20.46 -1.05
C PRO A 355 -3.52 19.23 -0.89
N CYS A 356 -4.67 19.19 -1.58
CA CYS A 356 -5.63 18.09 -1.51
C CYS A 356 -5.36 16.98 -2.56
N ALA A 357 -4.35 17.13 -3.42
CA ALA A 357 -4.12 16.26 -4.57
C ALA A 357 -3.23 15.05 -4.24
N SER A 358 -3.82 14.02 -3.64
CA SER A 358 -3.06 12.87 -3.12
C SER A 358 -3.60 11.54 -3.62
N THR A 359 -2.90 10.45 -3.29
CA THR A 359 -3.40 9.08 -3.53
C THR A 359 -4.73 8.84 -2.81
N LEU A 360 -4.96 9.49 -1.66
CA LEU A 360 -6.17 9.35 -0.86
C LEU A 360 -7.41 10.00 -1.51
N THR A 361 -7.21 10.84 -2.52
CA THR A 361 -8.29 11.56 -3.21
C THR A 361 -8.42 11.10 -4.66
N PHE A 362 -7.30 10.91 -5.37
CA PHE A 362 -7.31 10.55 -6.79
C PHE A 362 -7.25 9.06 -7.10
N ALA A 363 -6.63 8.27 -6.23
CA ALA A 363 -6.52 6.82 -6.39
C ALA A 363 -6.93 6.12 -5.10
N ARG A 364 -8.02 6.62 -4.50
CA ARG A 364 -8.50 6.18 -3.19
C ARG A 364 -8.84 4.70 -3.20
N ASP A 365 -9.48 4.20 -4.25
CA ASP A 365 -9.76 2.78 -4.40
C ASP A 365 -8.48 1.95 -4.30
N ARG A 366 -7.42 2.33 -4.99
CA ARG A 366 -6.13 1.61 -4.95
C ARG A 366 -5.54 1.56 -3.57
N TYR A 367 -5.60 2.69 -2.86
CA TYR A 367 -5.15 2.76 -1.49
C TYR A 367 -6.01 1.87 -0.59
N GLN A 368 -7.33 1.96 -0.69
CA GLN A 368 -8.29 1.17 0.08
C GLN A 368 -8.13 -0.34 -0.16
N TYR A 369 -7.94 -0.75 -1.40
CA TYR A 369 -7.69 -2.14 -1.77
C TYR A 369 -6.42 -2.68 -1.13
N ALA A 370 -5.35 -1.89 -1.08
CA ALA A 370 -4.09 -2.32 -0.47
C ALA A 370 -4.27 -2.69 1.02
N TYR A 371 -5.14 -1.98 1.74
CA TYR A 371 -5.49 -2.31 3.13
C TYR A 371 -6.55 -3.40 3.25
N ALA A 372 -7.51 -3.49 2.33
CA ALA A 372 -8.44 -4.62 2.28
C ALA A 372 -7.70 -5.94 2.06
N ALA A 373 -6.71 -5.95 1.15
CA ALA A 373 -5.84 -7.10 0.90
C ALA A 373 -4.94 -7.42 2.09
N LEU A 374 -4.38 -6.41 2.77
CA LEU A 374 -3.59 -6.59 3.99
C LEU A 374 -4.45 -7.26 5.08
N ARG A 375 -5.65 -6.74 5.35
CA ARG A 375 -6.58 -7.32 6.32
C ARG A 375 -6.93 -8.76 5.97
N ALA A 376 -7.33 -9.03 4.72
CA ALA A 376 -7.63 -10.39 4.29
C ALA A 376 -6.44 -11.37 4.43
N LYS A 377 -5.18 -10.88 4.40
CA LYS A 377 -4.01 -11.70 4.74
C LYS A 377 -3.81 -11.92 6.23
N ARG A 378 -4.16 -10.96 7.07
CA ARG A 378 -4.08 -11.08 8.54
C ARG A 378 -5.17 -11.99 9.08
N ASP A 379 -6.39 -11.90 8.54
CA ASP A 379 -7.59 -12.60 9.00
C ASP A 379 -7.65 -14.08 8.56
N THR A 380 -6.52 -14.73 8.33
CA THR A 380 -6.44 -16.13 7.88
C THR A 380 -6.71 -17.16 8.99
N SER A 381 -7.06 -16.73 10.21
CA SER A 381 -7.56 -17.62 11.26
C SER A 381 -9.02 -18.00 10.98
N ALA A 382 -9.32 -19.29 11.04
CA ALA A 382 -10.66 -19.86 10.80
C ALA A 382 -11.77 -19.36 11.75
N GLU A 383 -11.44 -18.47 12.70
CA GLU A 383 -12.36 -17.89 13.69
C GLU A 383 -12.87 -16.50 13.30
N SER A 384 -12.24 -15.81 12.34
CA SER A 384 -12.75 -14.54 11.77
C SER A 384 -13.60 -14.88 10.54
N SER A 385 -14.91 -15.01 10.71
CA SER A 385 -15.78 -15.17 9.56
C SER A 385 -15.94 -13.83 8.84
N ALA A 386 -15.85 -13.85 7.50
CA ALA A 386 -16.21 -12.73 6.62
C ALA A 386 -17.62 -12.15 6.87
N SER A 387 -18.43 -12.78 7.74
CA SER A 387 -19.70 -12.27 8.24
C SER A 387 -19.60 -11.02 9.11
N ASP A 388 -18.42 -10.71 9.66
CA ASP A 388 -18.31 -9.73 10.75
C ASP A 388 -17.98 -8.31 10.25
N ARG A 389 -17.71 -8.14 8.95
CA ARG A 389 -17.46 -6.83 8.35
C ARG A 389 -18.30 -6.59 7.09
N PHE A 390 -18.50 -5.31 6.79
CA PHE A 390 -19.22 -4.86 5.61
C PHE A 390 -18.62 -3.58 5.02
N ASP A 391 -18.79 -3.40 3.72
CA ASP A 391 -18.56 -2.16 3.01
C ASP A 391 -19.86 -1.36 2.96
N LEU A 392 -19.85 -0.10 3.40
CA LEU A 392 -21.02 0.78 3.28
C LEU A 392 -20.96 1.56 1.96
N TRP A 393 -21.91 1.30 1.07
CA TRP A 393 -22.07 2.00 -0.20
C TRP A 393 -23.14 3.06 -0.05
N LEU A 394 -22.79 4.31 -0.35
CA LEU A 394 -23.71 5.42 -0.48
C LEU A 394 -23.88 5.72 -1.97
N VAL A 395 -25.08 5.48 -2.48
CA VAL A 395 -25.40 5.62 -3.90
C VAL A 395 -26.28 6.83 -4.10
N GLY A 396 -25.90 7.70 -5.03
CA GLY A 396 -26.66 8.92 -5.28
C GLY A 396 -26.12 9.74 -6.44
N SER A 397 -26.45 11.03 -6.43
CA SER A 397 -25.99 11.99 -7.43
C SER A 397 -25.67 13.35 -6.84
N GLY A 398 -24.76 14.07 -7.49
CA GLY A 398 -24.30 15.39 -7.04
C GLY A 398 -23.46 15.33 -5.77
N PHE A 399 -22.72 14.25 -5.55
CA PHE A 399 -21.73 14.21 -4.47
C PHE A 399 -20.52 15.03 -4.89
N ASP A 400 -20.29 16.12 -4.16
CA ASP A 400 -19.14 17.00 -4.33
C ASP A 400 -18.07 16.71 -3.28
N PHE A 401 -16.88 17.27 -3.48
CA PHE A 401 -15.69 16.93 -2.72
C PHE A 401 -15.73 17.48 -1.28
N TYR A 402 -15.81 16.59 -0.28
CA TYR A 402 -15.84 16.88 1.16
C TYR A 402 -17.02 17.72 1.66
N GLU A 403 -18.21 17.54 1.08
CA GLU A 403 -19.42 18.27 1.51
C GLU A 403 -20.31 17.49 2.48
N HIS A 404 -20.23 16.16 2.49
CA HIS A 404 -21.12 15.32 3.28
C HIS A 404 -20.35 14.47 4.28
N ARG A 405 -20.64 14.69 5.56
CA ARG A 405 -20.04 13.98 6.68
C ARG A 405 -20.86 12.74 7.03
N LEU A 406 -20.25 11.57 6.95
CA LEU A 406 -20.84 10.31 7.40
C LEU A 406 -20.44 10.01 8.84
N SER A 407 -21.43 9.73 9.68
CA SER A 407 -21.24 9.14 10.99
C SER A 407 -22.11 7.88 11.15
N LEU A 408 -21.58 6.90 11.87
CA LEU A 408 -22.32 5.69 12.23
C LEU A 408 -22.45 5.61 13.74
N ARG A 409 -23.57 5.08 14.21
CA ARG A 409 -23.76 4.91 15.65
C ARG A 409 -23.16 3.59 16.11
N THR A 410 -22.25 3.66 17.08
CA THR A 410 -21.62 2.48 17.68
C THR A 410 -22.61 1.71 18.55
N ARG A 411 -22.27 0.47 18.91
CA ARG A 411 -23.06 -0.34 19.86
C ARG A 411 -23.19 0.29 21.25
N ALA A 412 -22.21 1.08 21.66
CA ALA A 412 -22.28 1.90 22.88
C ALA A 412 -23.28 3.07 22.77
N GLY A 413 -23.80 3.35 21.58
CA GLY A 413 -24.77 4.40 21.32
C GLY A 413 -24.16 5.76 20.96
N GLU A 414 -22.85 5.82 20.75
CA GLU A 414 -22.10 7.02 20.39
C GLU A 414 -22.05 7.21 18.87
N TRP A 415 -22.09 8.46 18.40
CA TRP A 415 -21.88 8.76 16.98
C TRP A 415 -20.39 8.84 16.69
N GLN A 416 -19.90 7.95 15.84
CA GLN A 416 -18.52 7.95 15.37
C GLN A 416 -18.46 8.46 13.93
N PHE A 417 -17.59 9.42 13.68
CA PHE A 417 -17.26 9.85 12.34
C PHE A 417 -16.54 8.75 11.58
N VAL A 418 -17.07 8.40 10.42
CA VAL A 418 -16.49 7.36 9.56
C VAL A 418 -15.69 7.98 8.42
N GLY A 419 -16.14 9.10 7.91
CA GLY A 419 -15.44 9.84 6.86
C GLY A 419 -16.39 10.79 6.16
N ASN A 420 -15.86 11.59 5.27
CA ASN A 420 -16.67 12.34 4.33
C ASN A 420 -16.84 11.48 3.08
N PHE A 421 -18.04 11.46 2.51
CA PHE A 421 -18.23 10.86 1.19
C PHE A 421 -18.26 11.95 0.16
N ASP A 422 -17.57 11.67 -0.93
CA ASP A 422 -17.15 12.69 -1.86
C ASP A 422 -17.38 12.22 -3.28
N GLY A 423 -17.65 13.21 -4.12
CA GLY A 423 -17.26 13.13 -5.52
C GLY A 423 -15.76 12.93 -5.72
N TYR A 424 -15.37 12.74 -6.98
CA TYR A 424 -13.99 13.00 -7.38
C TYR A 424 -13.76 14.52 -7.43
N VAL A 425 -12.53 14.95 -7.15
CA VAL A 425 -12.11 16.35 -7.28
C VAL A 425 -12.36 16.82 -8.72
N ASP A 426 -12.98 17.99 -8.92
CA ASP A 426 -13.27 18.55 -10.24
C ASP A 426 -12.05 18.57 -11.18
N GLY A 427 -12.20 18.07 -12.42
CA GLY A 427 -11.19 18.16 -13.48
C GLY A 427 -11.24 17.03 -14.49
N ASP A 428 -10.33 17.05 -15.48
CA ASP A 428 -10.28 16.04 -16.55
C ASP A 428 -9.75 14.68 -16.05
N TYR A 429 -10.55 14.01 -15.22
CA TYR A 429 -10.30 12.69 -14.66
C TYR A 429 -11.20 11.66 -15.34
N PRO A 430 -10.77 10.38 -15.44
CA PRO A 430 -11.55 9.34 -16.11
C PRO A 430 -12.96 9.10 -15.54
N TYR A 431 -13.24 9.63 -14.35
CA TYR A 431 -14.47 9.41 -13.59
C TYR A 431 -15.25 10.68 -13.28
N ASP A 432 -14.84 11.84 -13.82
CA ASP A 432 -15.54 13.10 -13.56
C ASP A 432 -16.90 13.17 -14.30
N ASP A 433 -17.06 12.40 -15.39
CA ASP A 433 -18.15 12.54 -16.36
C ASP A 433 -19.55 12.06 -15.90
N SER A 434 -19.71 11.52 -14.69
CA SER A 434 -21.02 11.03 -14.21
C SER A 434 -21.54 11.79 -13.00
N SER A 435 -22.79 12.26 -13.11
CA SER A 435 -23.54 12.87 -12.01
C SER A 435 -23.95 11.84 -10.96
N GLU A 436 -24.11 10.57 -11.35
CA GLU A 436 -24.39 9.43 -10.46
C GLU A 436 -23.08 8.87 -9.92
N ARG A 437 -23.01 8.63 -8.61
CA ARG A 437 -21.80 8.20 -7.93
C ARG A 437 -22.12 7.25 -6.78
N THR A 438 -21.24 6.27 -6.57
CA THR A 438 -21.20 5.42 -5.38
C THR A 438 -19.96 5.76 -4.58
N SER A 439 -20.11 6.14 -3.31
CA SER A 439 -18.98 6.28 -2.39
C SER A 439 -18.95 5.12 -1.42
N ILE A 440 -17.76 4.53 -1.19
CA ILE A 440 -17.63 3.29 -0.43
C ILE A 440 -16.73 3.48 0.79
N PHE A 441 -17.27 3.14 1.96
CA PHE A 441 -16.51 3.03 3.21
C PHE A 441 -16.24 1.57 3.52
N ARG A 442 -14.98 1.16 3.34
CA ARG A 442 -14.56 -0.24 3.41
C ARG A 442 -14.45 -0.77 4.83
N GLY A 443 -14.75 -2.06 5.00
CA GLY A 443 -14.36 -2.89 6.13
C GLY A 443 -14.82 -2.41 7.50
N LEU A 444 -16.05 -1.94 7.60
CA LEU A 444 -16.68 -1.55 8.85
C LEU A 444 -17.05 -2.79 9.67
N SER A 445 -16.75 -2.77 10.97
CA SER A 445 -17.01 -3.89 11.87
C SER A 445 -18.47 -3.94 12.33
N ARG A 446 -19.15 -5.07 12.10
CA ARG A 446 -20.44 -5.38 12.72
C ARG A 446 -20.32 -5.46 14.23
N GLU A 447 -19.24 -6.00 14.76
CA GLU A 447 -19.03 -6.05 16.22
C GLU A 447 -19.08 -4.65 16.85
N HIS A 448 -18.65 -3.63 16.10
CA HIS A 448 -18.62 -2.25 16.57
C HIS A 448 -19.90 -1.45 16.26
N PHE A 449 -20.52 -1.68 15.10
CA PHE A 449 -21.63 -0.86 14.58
C PHE A 449 -22.99 -1.56 14.54
N ASP A 450 -23.07 -2.90 14.61
CA ASP A 450 -24.33 -3.64 14.55
C ASP A 450 -25.08 -3.56 15.89
N ARG A 451 -26.12 -2.72 15.90
CA ARG A 451 -27.03 -2.52 17.03
C ARG A 451 -28.24 -3.44 16.88
N ASP A 452 -28.09 -4.66 17.38
CA ASP A 452 -29.15 -5.67 17.44
C ASP A 452 -29.81 -5.94 16.07
N GLY A 453 -28.98 -6.10 15.02
CA GLY A 453 -29.41 -6.32 13.64
C GLY A 453 -29.71 -5.03 12.88
N SER A 454 -29.10 -3.90 13.25
CA SER A 454 -29.32 -2.63 12.56
C SER A 454 -28.13 -1.67 12.63
N LEU A 455 -27.99 -0.89 11.57
CA LEU A 455 -27.01 0.17 11.43
C LEU A 455 -27.74 1.52 11.38
N GLU A 456 -27.44 2.41 12.33
CA GLU A 456 -27.91 3.80 12.30
C GLU A 456 -26.85 4.66 11.60
N VAL A 457 -27.25 5.32 10.52
CA VAL A 457 -26.40 6.12 9.64
C VAL A 457 -26.83 7.58 9.73
N ALA A 458 -25.89 8.50 9.98
CA ALA A 458 -26.12 9.93 9.95
C ALA A 458 -25.29 10.60 8.85
N VAL A 459 -25.93 11.49 8.11
CA VAL A 459 -25.34 12.32 7.07
C VAL A 459 -25.57 13.78 7.41
N ASP A 460 -24.50 14.50 7.72
CA ASP A 460 -24.53 15.95 7.91
C ASP A 460 -23.97 16.62 6.66
N THR A 461 -24.72 17.55 6.08
CA THR A 461 -24.33 18.28 4.86
C THR A 461 -23.83 19.67 5.20
N ALA A 462 -22.69 20.06 4.63
CA ALA A 462 -22.08 21.35 4.90
C ALA A 462 -23.03 22.53 4.57
N PRO A 463 -23.00 23.64 5.33
CA PRO A 463 -23.85 24.80 5.07
C PRO A 463 -23.62 25.49 3.72
N ASP A 464 -22.43 25.29 3.13
CA ASP A 464 -21.98 25.83 1.85
C ASP A 464 -22.11 24.84 0.68
N SER A 465 -22.71 23.67 0.92
CA SER A 465 -22.93 22.63 -0.09
C SER A 465 -23.92 23.05 -1.17
N ASP A 466 -23.68 22.66 -2.42
CA ASP A 466 -24.65 22.78 -3.52
C ASP A 466 -25.82 21.77 -3.37
N GLY A 467 -25.65 20.81 -2.47
CA GLY A 467 -26.60 19.77 -2.11
C GLY A 467 -26.56 18.59 -3.07
N ALA A 468 -26.98 17.44 -2.56
CA ALA A 468 -26.93 16.18 -3.30
C ALA A 468 -28.25 15.43 -3.22
N ARG A 469 -28.31 14.30 -3.92
CA ARG A 469 -29.38 13.32 -3.79
C ARG A 469 -28.79 11.98 -3.36
N LEU A 470 -29.29 11.42 -2.26
CA LEU A 470 -28.96 10.07 -1.82
C LEU A 470 -30.10 9.14 -2.21
N ASP A 471 -29.82 8.17 -3.07
CA ASP A 471 -30.80 7.22 -3.58
C ASP A 471 -30.87 5.96 -2.72
N ALA A 472 -29.72 5.42 -2.30
CA ALA A 472 -29.65 4.23 -1.47
C ALA A 472 -28.43 4.21 -0.53
N VAL A 473 -28.60 3.47 0.56
CA VAL A 473 -27.53 3.06 1.49
C VAL A 473 -27.50 1.54 1.49
N LEU A 474 -26.37 0.94 1.13
CA LEU A 474 -26.20 -0.52 1.08
C LEU A 474 -25.04 -0.92 2.00
N ALA A 475 -25.26 -1.88 2.89
CA ALA A 475 -24.21 -2.60 3.59
C ALA A 475 -23.90 -3.86 2.77
N MET A 476 -22.77 -3.89 2.08
CA MET A 476 -22.33 -5.01 1.25
C MET A 476 -21.37 -5.90 2.05
N PRO A 477 -21.43 -7.24 1.93
CA PRO A 477 -20.42 -8.09 2.55
C PRO A 477 -19.01 -7.64 2.17
N GLU A 478 -18.11 -7.57 3.14
CA GLU A 478 -16.71 -7.26 2.85
C GLU A 478 -15.99 -8.52 2.37
N ASP A 479 -15.59 -8.55 1.10
CA ASP A 479 -14.73 -9.59 0.56
C ASP A 479 -13.80 -8.99 -0.50
N VAL A 480 -12.49 -9.04 -0.22
CA VAL A 480 -11.45 -8.55 -1.14
C VAL A 480 -11.48 -9.26 -2.49
N SER A 481 -11.95 -10.51 -2.53
CA SER A 481 -12.07 -11.31 -3.76
C SER A 481 -13.17 -10.81 -4.70
N THR A 482 -14.10 -9.99 -4.18
CA THR A 482 -15.17 -9.33 -4.92
C THR A 482 -15.02 -7.81 -4.88
N TYR A 483 -13.81 -7.30 -4.64
CA TYR A 483 -13.54 -5.87 -4.59
C TYR A 483 -13.93 -5.18 -5.91
N LEU A 484 -14.85 -4.22 -5.81
CA LEU A 484 -15.27 -3.30 -6.87
C LEU A 484 -14.75 -1.89 -6.57
N ALA A 485 -14.11 -1.23 -7.53
CA ALA A 485 -13.84 0.20 -7.40
C ALA A 485 -15.15 1.00 -7.45
N GLU A 486 -15.18 2.20 -6.87
CA GLU A 486 -16.38 3.05 -6.86
C GLU A 486 -17.04 3.29 -8.24
N PRO A 487 -16.29 3.51 -9.34
CA PRO A 487 -16.90 3.63 -10.67
C PRO A 487 -17.56 2.32 -11.14
N ALA A 488 -16.92 1.17 -10.87
CA ALA A 488 -17.48 -0.13 -11.21
C ALA A 488 -18.74 -0.43 -10.36
N ALA A 489 -18.75 -0.05 -9.08
CA ALA A 489 -19.93 -0.16 -8.23
C ALA A 489 -21.08 0.73 -8.72
N THR A 490 -20.76 1.94 -9.22
CA THR A 490 -21.72 2.87 -9.80
C THR A 490 -22.34 2.31 -11.09
N GLU A 491 -21.51 1.84 -12.03
CA GLU A 491 -21.98 1.19 -13.26
C GLU A 491 -22.85 -0.03 -12.97
N LEU A 492 -22.42 -0.85 -12.00
CA LEU A 492 -23.13 -2.04 -11.60
C LEU A 492 -24.49 -1.73 -10.96
N TYR A 493 -24.58 -0.70 -10.12
CA TYR A 493 -25.85 -0.25 -9.56
C TYR A 493 -26.77 0.36 -10.62
N GLY A 494 -26.23 1.13 -11.57
CA GLY A 494 -27.00 1.72 -12.67
C GLY A 494 -27.52 0.68 -13.67
N SER A 495 -26.79 -0.42 -13.88
CA SER A 495 -27.13 -1.47 -14.85
C SER A 495 -28.02 -2.60 -14.29
N ARG A 496 -28.13 -2.73 -12.96
CA ARG A 496 -28.83 -3.84 -12.30
C ARG A 496 -29.79 -3.37 -11.22
N SER A 497 -31.03 -3.85 -11.28
CA SER A 497 -32.03 -3.57 -10.23
C SER A 497 -31.90 -4.47 -8.99
N ASP A 498 -31.18 -5.58 -9.09
CA ASP A 498 -31.08 -6.64 -8.08
C ASP A 498 -29.88 -6.47 -7.13
N VAL A 499 -29.10 -5.38 -7.20
CA VAL A 499 -27.89 -5.18 -6.37
C VAL A 499 -28.15 -5.30 -4.87
N HIS A 500 -29.33 -4.85 -4.42
CA HIS A 500 -29.75 -4.95 -3.03
C HIS A 500 -29.89 -6.40 -2.51
N GLU A 501 -30.08 -7.40 -3.38
CA GLU A 501 -30.17 -8.82 -3.02
C GLU A 501 -28.82 -9.38 -2.52
N PHE A 502 -27.71 -8.73 -2.88
CA PHE A 502 -26.35 -9.11 -2.49
C PHE A 502 -25.88 -8.38 -1.23
N SER A 503 -26.64 -7.38 -0.78
CA SER A 503 -26.36 -6.63 0.44
C SER A 503 -26.78 -7.40 1.68
N VAL A 504 -26.05 -7.22 2.77
CA VAL A 504 -26.46 -7.67 4.11
C VAL A 504 -27.48 -6.74 4.76
N GLY A 505 -27.65 -5.55 4.19
CA GLY A 505 -28.66 -4.59 4.59
C GLY A 505 -28.76 -3.49 3.56
N HIS A 506 -29.97 -2.97 3.35
CA HIS A 506 -30.19 -1.84 2.47
C HIS A 506 -31.29 -0.93 3.00
N GLU A 507 -31.18 0.35 2.67
CA GLU A 507 -32.24 1.33 2.85
C GLU A 507 -32.37 2.17 1.58
N ARG A 508 -33.59 2.28 1.06
CA ARG A 508 -33.87 3.10 -0.11
C ARG A 508 -34.24 4.52 0.32
N ALA A 509 -33.24 5.39 0.36
CA ALA A 509 -33.38 6.75 0.84
C ALA A 509 -34.22 7.66 -0.08
N ASN A 510 -33.91 7.71 -1.39
CA ASN A 510 -34.44 8.66 -2.38
C ASN A 510 -34.64 10.10 -1.82
N THR A 511 -33.66 10.63 -1.09
CA THR A 511 -33.80 11.90 -0.38
C THR A 511 -32.82 12.95 -0.88
N ARG A 512 -33.19 14.22 -0.69
CA ARG A 512 -32.29 15.35 -0.92
C ARG A 512 -31.45 15.61 0.32
N LEU A 513 -30.15 15.77 0.12
CA LEU A 513 -29.20 16.27 1.11
C LEU A 513 -29.04 17.78 0.88
N ALA A 514 -29.76 18.59 1.64
CA ALA A 514 -29.72 20.04 1.51
C ALA A 514 -28.59 20.66 2.34
N ALA A 515 -28.09 21.83 1.91
CA ALA A 515 -27.07 22.56 2.64
C ALA A 515 -27.45 22.78 4.13
N GLY A 516 -26.55 22.43 5.04
CA GLY A 516 -26.74 22.54 6.49
C GLY A 516 -27.74 21.55 7.10
N ASP A 517 -28.24 20.59 6.32
CA ASP A 517 -29.20 19.59 6.78
C ASP A 517 -28.51 18.38 7.42
N SER A 518 -29.24 17.69 8.29
CA SER A 518 -28.82 16.44 8.93
C SER A 518 -29.89 15.38 8.71
N ARG A 519 -29.48 14.24 8.14
CA ARG A 519 -30.37 13.13 7.82
C ARG A 519 -29.89 11.86 8.51
N GLN A 520 -30.85 11.05 8.95
CA GLN A 520 -30.59 9.76 9.59
C GLN A 520 -31.32 8.65 8.83
N PHE A 521 -30.68 7.49 8.73
CA PHE A 521 -31.18 6.30 8.06
C PHE A 521 -30.94 5.07 8.94
N ASP A 522 -31.93 4.18 8.97
CA ASP A 522 -31.85 2.92 9.71
C ASP A 522 -31.76 1.77 8.71
N VAL A 523 -30.58 1.15 8.58
CA VAL A 523 -30.35 0.01 7.69
C VAL A 523 -30.50 -1.27 8.51
N LYS A 524 -31.47 -2.11 8.17
CA LYS A 524 -31.62 -3.42 8.82
C LYS A 524 -30.59 -4.40 8.27
N LEU A 525 -29.82 -4.99 9.18
CA LEU A 525 -28.78 -5.96 8.86
C LEU A 525 -29.32 -7.39 8.98
N GLY A 526 -28.84 -8.27 8.12
CA GLY A 526 -29.17 -9.68 8.06
C GLY A 526 -28.16 -10.44 7.20
N GLU A 527 -28.65 -11.48 6.54
CA GLU A 527 -27.87 -12.27 5.58
C GLU A 527 -28.20 -11.82 4.15
N PRO A 528 -27.22 -11.84 3.24
CA PRO A 528 -27.48 -11.53 1.84
C PRO A 528 -28.33 -12.65 1.22
N GLN A 529 -29.21 -12.30 0.28
CA GLN A 529 -30.04 -13.29 -0.42
C GLN A 529 -29.22 -14.07 -1.45
N ARG A 530 -28.15 -13.45 -1.97
CA ARG A 530 -27.27 -14.00 -2.99
C ARG A 530 -25.80 -13.72 -2.66
N PRO A 531 -24.86 -14.59 -3.06
CA PRO A 531 -23.44 -14.39 -2.75
C PRO A 531 -22.85 -13.24 -3.60
N PRO A 532 -21.97 -12.39 -3.03
CA PRO A 532 -21.31 -11.29 -3.76
C PRO A 532 -20.57 -11.71 -5.04
N ASP A 533 -20.06 -12.94 -5.10
CA ASP A 533 -19.41 -13.48 -6.31
C ASP A 533 -20.34 -13.45 -7.53
N GLU A 534 -21.64 -13.69 -7.35
CA GLU A 534 -22.63 -13.64 -8.44
C GLU A 534 -22.92 -12.20 -8.91
N LEU A 535 -22.59 -11.20 -8.10
CA LEU A 535 -22.69 -9.80 -8.47
C LEU A 535 -21.55 -9.41 -9.40
N VAL A 536 -20.32 -9.74 -9.00
CA VAL A 536 -19.09 -9.31 -9.68
C VAL A 536 -18.70 -10.23 -10.84
N PHE A 537 -18.91 -11.53 -10.69
CA PHE A 537 -18.49 -12.56 -11.66
C PHE A 537 -19.63 -13.53 -11.99
N PRO A 538 -20.75 -13.03 -12.57
CA PRO A 538 -21.95 -13.84 -12.78
C PRO A 538 -21.70 -15.10 -13.63
N ASP A 539 -20.77 -15.03 -14.59
CA ASP A 539 -20.48 -16.12 -15.53
C ASP A 539 -19.29 -17.02 -15.11
N HIS A 540 -18.63 -16.73 -13.98
CA HIS A 540 -17.39 -17.41 -13.57
C HIS A 540 -17.45 -18.08 -12.20
N ARG A 541 -18.66 -18.25 -11.66
CA ARG A 541 -18.88 -18.87 -10.35
C ARG A 541 -18.23 -20.25 -10.22
N THR A 542 -18.41 -21.12 -11.22
CA THR A 542 -17.84 -22.48 -11.19
C THR A 542 -16.30 -22.47 -11.18
N GLN A 543 -15.69 -21.55 -11.94
CA GLN A 543 -14.24 -21.38 -11.98
C GLN A 543 -13.73 -20.92 -10.62
N ARG A 544 -14.35 -19.89 -10.04
CA ARG A 544 -14.00 -19.36 -8.71
C ARG A 544 -14.17 -20.41 -7.60
N GLU A 545 -15.26 -21.18 -7.61
CA GLU A 545 -15.47 -22.29 -6.66
C GLU A 545 -14.41 -23.40 -6.79
N ARG A 546 -13.88 -23.66 -7.99
CA ARG A 546 -12.78 -24.61 -8.19
C ARG A 546 -11.45 -24.05 -7.66
N LEU A 547 -11.18 -22.77 -7.91
CA LEU A 547 -9.98 -22.09 -7.40
C LEU A 547 -10.01 -21.96 -5.87
N GLY A 548 -11.15 -21.61 -5.27
CA GLY A 548 -11.31 -21.59 -3.82
C GLY A 548 -11.05 -22.96 -3.19
N ARG A 549 -11.47 -24.05 -3.84
CA ARG A 549 -11.14 -25.42 -3.39
C ARG A 549 -9.68 -25.82 -3.57
N LEU A 550 -8.97 -25.23 -4.53
CA LEU A 550 -7.53 -25.39 -4.68
C LEU A 550 -6.82 -24.65 -3.54
N GLU A 551 -7.22 -23.41 -3.30
CA GLU A 551 -6.65 -22.51 -2.27
C GLU A 551 -6.91 -23.01 -0.85
N SER A 552 -8.01 -23.73 -0.62
CA SER A 552 -8.35 -24.31 0.68
C SER A 552 -7.60 -25.61 1.02
N ARG A 553 -6.69 -26.08 0.16
CA ARG A 553 -5.92 -27.31 0.43
C ARG A 553 -4.83 -27.06 1.46
N ASP A 554 -4.64 -28.01 2.36
CA ASP A 554 -3.52 -27.97 3.31
C ASP A 554 -2.18 -27.88 2.57
N GLY A 555 -1.36 -26.89 2.93
CA GLY A 555 -0.06 -26.66 2.31
C GLY A 555 -0.11 -25.99 0.93
N PHE A 556 -1.26 -25.44 0.52
CA PHE A 556 -1.34 -24.63 -0.70
C PHE A 556 -0.39 -23.43 -0.64
N ASP A 557 0.55 -23.38 -1.59
CA ASP A 557 1.40 -22.22 -1.84
C ASP A 557 1.08 -21.62 -3.22
N PRO A 558 0.64 -20.36 -3.30
CA PRO A 558 0.42 -19.71 -4.58
C PRO A 558 1.71 -19.50 -5.41
N ASP A 559 2.90 -19.51 -4.80
CA ASP A 559 4.17 -19.43 -5.54
C ASP A 559 4.48 -20.74 -6.33
N ASP A 560 3.80 -21.84 -6.00
CA ASP A 560 3.88 -23.14 -6.68
C ASP A 560 2.90 -23.28 -7.87
N HIS A 561 2.11 -22.25 -8.14
CA HIS A 561 1.12 -22.24 -9.22
C HIS A 561 1.30 -21.03 -10.15
N PHE A 562 0.72 -21.13 -11.34
CA PHE A 562 0.65 -20.02 -12.30
C PHE A 562 -0.67 -20.05 -13.09
N ASP A 563 -1.03 -18.92 -13.69
CA ASP A 563 -2.16 -18.82 -14.61
C ASP A 563 -1.62 -18.65 -16.03
N LEU A 564 -2.11 -19.46 -16.98
CA LEU A 564 -1.66 -19.42 -18.37
C LEU A 564 -2.65 -18.65 -19.23
N TRP A 565 -2.19 -17.59 -19.87
CA TRP A 565 -2.96 -16.81 -20.84
C TRP A 565 -2.52 -17.18 -22.24
N VAL A 566 -3.45 -17.58 -23.10
CA VAL A 566 -3.15 -17.89 -24.50
C VAL A 566 -4.01 -17.02 -25.39
N SER A 567 -3.36 -16.24 -26.26
CA SER A 567 -4.01 -15.51 -27.34
C SER A 567 -3.99 -16.35 -28.61
N THR A 568 -5.07 -16.31 -29.38
CA THR A 568 -5.20 -17.00 -30.66
C THR A 568 -5.52 -16.03 -31.78
N GLU A 569 -5.35 -16.44 -33.03
CA GLU A 569 -5.91 -15.66 -34.15
C GLU A 569 -7.43 -15.51 -33.98
N LYS A 570 -7.96 -14.29 -34.15
CA LYS A 570 -9.41 -14.05 -34.20
C LYS A 570 -9.94 -14.71 -35.47
N THR A 571 -10.74 -15.77 -35.35
CA THR A 571 -11.35 -16.42 -36.51
C THR A 571 -12.37 -15.49 -37.14
N THR A 572 -11.94 -14.77 -38.17
CA THR A 572 -12.81 -13.91 -38.97
C THR A 572 -13.72 -14.76 -39.86
N GLY A 573 -14.87 -15.17 -39.34
CA GLY A 573 -16.05 -15.46 -40.16
C GLY A 573 -16.63 -16.87 -40.08
N GLY A 574 -17.91 -16.91 -39.69
CA GLY A 574 -18.97 -17.65 -40.38
C GLY A 574 -18.86 -19.18 -40.44
N GLY A 575 -19.38 -19.85 -39.42
CA GLY A 575 -19.75 -21.26 -39.50
C GLY A 575 -19.67 -21.94 -38.14
N ASN A 576 -20.77 -22.53 -37.70
CA ASN A 576 -20.90 -23.28 -36.45
C ASN A 576 -19.80 -24.34 -36.30
N GLU A 577 -18.71 -24.03 -35.59
CA GLU A 577 -17.92 -24.93 -34.76
C GLU A 577 -16.88 -24.08 -34.00
N PRO A 578 -16.81 -24.11 -32.65
CA PRO A 578 -15.73 -23.49 -31.90
C PRO A 578 -14.45 -24.31 -32.10
N GLY A 579 -13.80 -24.17 -33.26
CA GLY A 579 -12.46 -24.72 -33.48
C GLY A 579 -11.43 -23.77 -32.85
N GLY A 580 -10.70 -24.11 -31.80
CA GLY A 580 -10.69 -25.32 -30.98
C GLY A 580 -9.40 -25.26 -30.17
N ILE A 581 -9.38 -24.49 -29.08
CA ILE A 581 -8.27 -24.54 -28.09
C ILE A 581 -8.25 -25.87 -27.32
N GLU A 582 -9.22 -26.73 -27.59
CA GLU A 582 -9.24 -28.12 -27.17
C GLU A 582 -8.06 -28.87 -27.81
N GLY A 583 -7.35 -29.69 -27.03
CA GLY A 583 -6.17 -30.41 -27.51
C GLY A 583 -4.86 -29.60 -27.51
N LEU A 584 -4.85 -28.43 -26.85
CA LEU A 584 -3.61 -27.78 -26.44
C LEU A 584 -3.02 -28.48 -25.21
N ASP A 585 -1.70 -28.57 -25.19
CA ASP A 585 -0.90 -29.14 -24.12
C ASP A 585 0.17 -28.15 -23.66
N VAL A 586 0.48 -28.19 -22.38
CA VAL A 586 1.68 -27.57 -21.84
C VAL A 586 2.82 -28.58 -21.83
N VAL A 587 4.02 -28.13 -22.20
CA VAL A 587 5.24 -28.96 -22.15
C VAL A 587 6.10 -28.50 -20.99
N GLY A 588 6.18 -29.33 -19.96
CA GLY A 588 7.06 -29.16 -18.80
C GLY A 588 8.27 -30.10 -18.84
N ASP A 589 9.07 -30.09 -17.79
CA ASP A 589 10.24 -30.97 -17.67
C ASP A 589 9.84 -32.46 -17.60
N ASP A 590 8.67 -32.75 -17.04
CA ASP A 590 8.10 -34.11 -16.93
C ASP A 590 7.36 -34.57 -18.20
N GLY A 591 7.31 -33.73 -19.23
CA GLY A 591 6.72 -34.04 -20.53
C GLY A 591 5.50 -33.19 -20.86
N ARG A 592 4.71 -33.69 -21.83
CA ARG A 592 3.53 -33.02 -22.38
C ARG A 592 2.29 -33.41 -21.59
N GLN A 593 1.51 -32.42 -21.14
CA GLN A 593 0.26 -32.63 -20.43
C GLN A 593 -0.88 -31.79 -21.06
N PRO A 594 -2.08 -32.36 -21.27
CA PRO A 594 -3.24 -31.61 -21.73
C PRO A 594 -3.58 -30.46 -20.80
N LEU A 595 -3.82 -29.25 -21.34
CA LEU A 595 -4.17 -28.09 -20.52
C LEU A 595 -5.47 -28.29 -19.74
N SER A 596 -6.39 -29.10 -20.25
CA SER A 596 -7.63 -29.50 -19.55
C SER A 596 -7.37 -30.35 -18.30
N GLU A 597 -6.25 -31.06 -18.24
CA GLU A 597 -5.83 -31.89 -17.10
C GLU A 597 -4.86 -31.13 -16.19
N ALA A 598 -4.02 -30.27 -16.75
CA ALA A 598 -3.02 -29.50 -16.02
C ALA A 598 -3.62 -28.34 -15.21
N SER A 599 -4.78 -27.83 -15.62
CA SER A 599 -5.41 -26.65 -15.01
C SER A 599 -6.57 -27.00 -14.08
N THR A 600 -6.81 -26.12 -13.10
CA THR A 600 -7.92 -26.25 -12.16
C THR A 600 -9.25 -25.74 -12.77
N ALA A 601 -9.16 -24.68 -13.56
CA ALA A 601 -10.29 -24.03 -14.21
C ALA A 601 -9.86 -23.39 -15.53
N VAL A 602 -10.83 -23.08 -16.38
CA VAL A 602 -10.61 -22.37 -17.65
C VAL A 602 -11.71 -21.35 -17.90
N SER A 603 -11.32 -20.19 -18.44
CA SER A 603 -12.22 -19.19 -19.02
C SER A 603 -11.85 -19.02 -20.48
N THR A 604 -12.84 -18.90 -21.35
CA THR A 604 -12.64 -18.79 -22.80
C THR A 604 -13.39 -17.58 -23.35
N VAL A 605 -12.86 -16.98 -24.41
CA VAL A 605 -13.48 -15.87 -25.15
C VAL A 605 -13.03 -15.96 -26.62
N GLU A 606 -13.68 -15.22 -27.51
CA GLU A 606 -13.15 -15.06 -28.86
C GLU A 606 -11.74 -14.43 -28.80
N GLY A 607 -10.78 -15.05 -29.50
CA GLY A 607 -9.39 -14.57 -29.52
C GLY A 607 -8.49 -15.09 -28.41
N GLY A 608 -8.98 -15.93 -27.48
CA GLY A 608 -8.10 -16.62 -26.53
C GLY A 608 -8.76 -17.26 -25.31
N ALA A 609 -7.94 -17.69 -24.37
CA ALA A 609 -8.38 -18.32 -23.14
C ALA A 609 -7.37 -18.14 -21.99
N VAL A 610 -7.86 -18.35 -20.77
CA VAL A 610 -7.06 -18.37 -19.55
C VAL A 610 -7.29 -19.68 -18.81
N TRP A 611 -6.20 -20.41 -18.55
CA TRP A 611 -6.18 -21.62 -17.73
C TRP A 611 -5.59 -21.27 -16.37
N TYR A 612 -6.32 -21.58 -15.31
CA TYR A 612 -5.99 -21.12 -13.97
C TYR A 612 -5.41 -22.24 -13.10
N GLY A 613 -4.49 -21.85 -12.20
CA GLY A 613 -3.97 -22.74 -11.16
C GLY A 613 -3.27 -23.97 -11.71
N ILE A 614 -2.36 -23.77 -12.66
CA ILE A 614 -1.47 -24.82 -13.19
C ILE A 614 -0.27 -24.95 -12.25
N ASP A 615 0.11 -26.17 -11.91
CA ASP A 615 1.32 -26.46 -11.12
C ASP A 615 2.57 -25.95 -11.86
N ARG A 616 3.43 -25.23 -11.14
CA ARG A 616 4.63 -24.62 -11.70
C ARG A 616 5.66 -25.63 -12.22
N ASN A 617 5.61 -26.89 -11.80
CA ASN A 617 6.40 -27.98 -12.36
C ASN A 617 6.08 -28.27 -13.83
N ASN A 618 4.92 -27.81 -14.32
CA ASN A 618 4.57 -27.87 -15.74
C ASN A 618 5.27 -26.80 -16.60
N LEU A 619 6.09 -25.91 -16.01
CA LEU A 619 7.00 -25.07 -16.77
C LEU A 619 8.30 -25.83 -17.05
N ALA A 620 8.80 -25.74 -18.28
CA ALA A 620 10.12 -26.27 -18.63
C ALA A 620 11.23 -25.34 -18.13
N HIS A 621 12.41 -25.88 -17.80
CA HIS A 621 13.54 -25.08 -17.29
C HIS A 621 14.72 -24.94 -18.28
N ARG A 622 14.48 -24.09 -19.29
CA ARG A 622 15.33 -23.38 -20.26
C ARG A 622 16.87 -23.42 -20.35
N ASP A 623 17.64 -23.78 -19.32
CA ASP A 623 18.96 -23.16 -18.97
C ASP A 623 19.00 -22.78 -17.47
N GLY A 624 18.00 -23.22 -16.71
CA GLY A 624 17.79 -22.83 -15.31
C GLY A 624 16.85 -21.64 -15.13
N SER A 625 16.33 -21.06 -16.22
CA SER A 625 15.19 -20.13 -16.21
C SER A 625 13.88 -20.85 -16.60
N ALA A 626 12.75 -20.34 -16.10
CA ALA A 626 11.45 -20.89 -16.46
C ALA A 626 11.09 -20.52 -17.91
N SER A 627 10.52 -21.46 -18.64
CA SER A 627 10.05 -21.31 -20.02
C SER A 627 8.68 -21.96 -20.17
N ILE A 628 7.87 -21.40 -21.06
CA ILE A 628 6.58 -21.95 -21.44
C ILE A 628 6.68 -22.45 -22.88
N GLU A 629 6.15 -23.64 -23.13
CA GLU A 629 6.01 -24.21 -24.47
C GLU A 629 4.61 -24.80 -24.59
N ILE A 630 3.89 -24.34 -25.62
CA ILE A 630 2.57 -24.90 -25.96
C ILE A 630 2.73 -25.85 -27.14
N ALA A 631 2.17 -27.05 -26.99
CA ALA A 631 2.02 -28.04 -28.05
C ALA A 631 0.53 -28.35 -28.26
N GLY A 632 0.22 -29.19 -29.23
CA GLY A 632 -1.19 -29.51 -29.52
C GLY A 632 -1.51 -29.51 -30.99
N ASP A 633 -2.61 -30.17 -31.34
CA ASP A 633 -3.18 -30.11 -32.70
C ASP A 633 -3.62 -28.67 -33.03
N ALA A 634 -3.97 -27.89 -32.01
CA ALA A 634 -4.36 -26.50 -32.10
C ALA A 634 -3.20 -25.49 -31.96
N ARG A 635 -1.94 -25.94 -31.84
CA ARG A 635 -0.79 -25.02 -31.64
C ARG A 635 -0.63 -23.99 -32.76
N GLY A 636 -0.99 -24.34 -33.99
CA GLY A 636 -0.94 -23.42 -35.13
C GLY A 636 -1.91 -22.23 -35.03
N LEU A 637 -2.83 -22.21 -34.06
CA LEU A 637 -3.74 -21.09 -33.81
C LEU A 637 -3.21 -20.10 -32.76
N VAL A 638 -2.19 -20.51 -31.99
CA VAL A 638 -1.66 -19.76 -30.85
C VAL A 638 -0.73 -18.66 -31.35
N THR A 639 -1.07 -17.41 -31.04
CA THR A 639 -0.26 -16.22 -31.38
C THR A 639 0.62 -15.75 -30.23
N GLY A 640 0.32 -16.20 -29.01
CA GLY A 640 1.10 -15.90 -27.81
C GLY A 640 0.63 -16.70 -26.60
N ALA A 641 1.57 -17.03 -25.72
CA ALA A 641 1.32 -17.70 -24.45
C ALA A 641 2.11 -17.02 -23.33
N TYR A 642 1.44 -16.72 -22.21
CA TYR A 642 2.01 -15.99 -21.08
C TYR A 642 1.69 -16.72 -19.78
N ALA A 643 2.72 -17.27 -19.13
CA ALA A 643 2.61 -17.87 -17.80
C ALA A 643 2.66 -16.74 -16.75
N MET A 644 1.49 -16.25 -16.35
CA MET A 644 1.33 -15.20 -15.35
C MET A 644 1.45 -15.78 -13.95
N ALA A 645 1.90 -14.99 -12.97
CA ALA A 645 1.84 -15.43 -11.58
C ALA A 645 0.40 -15.84 -11.19
N TYR A 646 0.24 -16.75 -10.24
CA TYR A 646 -1.08 -17.20 -9.81
C TYR A 646 -1.86 -16.05 -9.14
N ALA A 647 -2.95 -15.64 -9.75
CA ALA A 647 -3.81 -14.56 -9.29
C ALA A 647 -4.82 -15.06 -8.24
N GLY A 648 -5.34 -16.26 -8.44
CA GLY A 648 -6.32 -16.90 -7.56
C GLY A 648 -7.67 -16.19 -7.52
N THR A 649 -8.46 -16.45 -6.49
CA THR A 649 -9.79 -15.82 -6.31
C THR A 649 -9.69 -14.32 -6.04
N VAL A 650 -8.65 -13.88 -5.35
CA VAL A 650 -8.47 -12.49 -4.87
C VAL A 650 -8.08 -11.47 -5.94
N ALA A 651 -7.45 -11.93 -7.01
CA ALA A 651 -7.10 -11.11 -8.17
C ALA A 651 -7.56 -11.78 -9.47
N PHE A 652 -8.65 -12.54 -9.39
CA PHE A 652 -9.20 -13.31 -10.50
C PHE A 652 -9.42 -12.44 -11.73
N ARG A 653 -9.00 -12.94 -12.90
CA ARG A 653 -9.14 -12.23 -14.17
C ARG A 653 -9.83 -13.11 -15.21
N PRO A 654 -11.04 -12.77 -15.65
CA PRO A 654 -11.71 -13.42 -16.78
C PRO A 654 -10.89 -13.36 -18.08
N ALA A 655 -11.12 -14.29 -18.99
CA ALA A 655 -10.41 -14.31 -20.28
C ALA A 655 -10.65 -13.05 -21.11
N ALA A 656 -11.86 -12.46 -21.06
CA ALA A 656 -12.16 -11.21 -21.78
C ALA A 656 -11.22 -10.06 -21.36
N GLU A 657 -11.08 -9.83 -20.05
CA GLU A 657 -10.18 -8.81 -19.51
C GLU A 657 -8.70 -9.12 -19.82
N ALA A 658 -8.29 -10.39 -19.71
CA ALA A 658 -6.93 -10.81 -20.03
C ALA A 658 -6.58 -10.54 -21.50
N MET A 659 -7.49 -10.86 -22.43
CA MET A 659 -7.28 -10.61 -23.85
C MET A 659 -7.29 -9.12 -24.19
N GLU A 660 -8.17 -8.32 -23.58
CA GLU A 660 -8.17 -6.85 -23.74
C GLU A 660 -6.83 -6.23 -23.30
N LEU A 661 -6.25 -6.71 -22.20
CA LEU A 661 -4.93 -6.28 -21.75
C LEU A 661 -3.82 -6.69 -22.72
N LEU A 662 -3.87 -7.90 -23.30
CA LEU A 662 -2.91 -8.33 -24.32
C LEU A 662 -3.04 -7.56 -25.64
N GLU A 663 -4.23 -7.06 -25.95
CA GLU A 663 -4.46 -6.18 -27.10
C GLU A 663 -3.95 -4.76 -26.84
N THR A 664 -4.13 -4.25 -25.62
CA THR A 664 -3.80 -2.86 -25.27
C THR A 664 -2.35 -2.66 -24.87
N ASP A 665 -1.76 -3.59 -24.09
CA ASP A 665 -0.40 -3.48 -23.56
C ASP A 665 0.29 -4.85 -23.41
N ARG A 666 0.52 -5.49 -24.57
CA ARG A 666 1.25 -6.76 -24.67
C ARG A 666 2.65 -6.70 -24.06
N ALA A 667 3.33 -5.57 -24.18
CA ALA A 667 4.69 -5.41 -23.69
C ALA A 667 4.75 -5.54 -22.16
N SER A 668 3.82 -4.90 -21.44
CA SER A 668 3.70 -5.10 -19.99
C SER A 668 3.37 -6.55 -19.66
N ALA A 669 2.45 -7.21 -20.36
CA ALA A 669 2.14 -8.62 -20.10
C ALA A 669 3.39 -9.53 -20.18
N ARG A 670 4.27 -9.33 -21.17
CA ARG A 670 5.56 -10.05 -21.28
C ARG A 670 6.44 -9.82 -20.07
N THR A 671 6.57 -8.56 -19.64
CA THR A 671 7.39 -8.17 -18.48
C THR A 671 6.93 -8.81 -17.18
N PHE A 672 5.62 -8.97 -17.00
CA PHE A 672 5.04 -9.52 -15.77
C PHE A 672 4.75 -11.02 -15.81
N ALA A 673 4.92 -11.67 -16.97
CA ALA A 673 4.88 -13.10 -17.07
C ALA A 673 6.12 -13.72 -16.40
N ILE A 674 5.93 -14.87 -15.73
CA ILE A 674 7.02 -15.74 -15.27
C ILE A 674 7.80 -16.26 -16.48
N ALA A 675 7.09 -16.60 -17.55
CA ALA A 675 7.62 -17.03 -18.83
C ALA A 675 6.62 -16.68 -19.95
N HIS A 676 7.10 -16.48 -21.17
CA HIS A 676 6.25 -16.25 -22.34
C HIS A 676 6.83 -16.90 -23.60
N GLU A 677 5.95 -17.23 -24.55
CA GLU A 677 6.26 -17.71 -25.89
C GLU A 677 5.43 -16.91 -26.89
N GLU A 678 6.05 -16.44 -27.97
CA GLU A 678 5.39 -15.70 -29.05
C GLU A 678 6.03 -16.05 -30.38
N GLU A 679 5.28 -15.87 -31.47
CA GLU A 679 5.75 -16.07 -32.85
C GLU A 679 6.57 -14.90 -33.40
#